data_AF-A0A6P5WJT1-F1
#
_entry.id   AF-A0A6P5WJT1-F1
#
_cell.length_a   1.000
_cell.length_b   1.000
_cell.length_c   1.000
_cell.angle_alpha   90.00
_cell.angle_beta   90.00
_cell.angle_gamma   90.00
#
_symmetry.space_group_name_H-M   'P 1'
#
loop_
_entity.id
_entity.type
_entity.pdbx_description
1 polymer ?
#
loop_
_entity_poly.entity_id
_entity_poly.type
_entity_poly.pdbx_seq_one_letter_code
_entity_poly.pdbx_strand_id
1 'polypeptide(L)'
;MCSPPPHQDGGFHRPISLFQSPAVDQFSNGYDHRLPSKRKFDDYALSFDNDQDDEAPLVPVRLRKDDHHHQGTHPITAVHTSSKAPSSSFSASLIDFRPSSSGVPSSSATCSSSRLQFFIRMISEGNTMVVQANSEDTVKSLHERIRVMTGIPVIEQRLIYCGKQLQWEQSLADCAIQKDAGLQLVGRMRSTDHPQTWQVMDDMISLICRLCRGEIVPSSTKRIKECLTKFFTITPKDNNDSAPAHLQIFMASSAPAALVMLYMSTINSNKQCADTSIRHFLTSCRSALSKQLHSCCAPIVLEFCKLLRKVVNEDSLYASCRSTLGVLLESAGTSCALMLPEVKRLIVMQDIFSFVSELADNLSNDLDSSVDSTTSGGPISSDVRDFKAFLNPLRSAILEQVRIPISVEWQKKDYNHPPYGDEIEFLHSIFNDLLDKMEKCLIKMEESFATRGSSEGEFLHSGWSQYLVILKELNGISKLYQGAEEQFWMVLRNRKSSLCALIIRFAKRNDDNRWLLEHKDVTDFESRRHLAMMMFPEVKEDYDELHEMLIDRSQLLAESFEYIARADPESLHAGLFMEFKNEEATGPGVLREWFFLVCQAIFNPENALFVPCSNDRRRFFPNPASRVDPLHLEYFNFAGRVIALALMHKVQVHHFSKGFGHILSDSGLQNSFFQSLELEDLDWMLYGSESPICVEDWKAHTEYNGYRENDPQITWFWEIVRGMSAEQRKVLLFFWTSVKYLPVEGFRGLASRLYIYKSSDPHERLPSSHTCFYRLCFPTYPSMAEMQKRLNVITLEHVGCSFGTW
;
A
#
# COMPACT_ATOMS: atom_id res chain seq x y z
N MET A 1 5.58 75.44 4.51
CA MET A 1 5.13 76.47 5.48
C MET A 1 4.26 75.78 6.52
N CYS A 2 4.38 76.24 7.77
CA CYS A 2 3.75 75.76 9.01
C CYS A 2 4.51 74.65 9.77
N SER A 3 5.04 75.09 10.91
CA SER A 3 5.82 74.41 11.95
C SER A 3 4.98 73.48 12.86
N PRO A 4 5.60 72.60 13.67
CA PRO A 4 4.92 71.68 14.59
C PRO A 4 4.73 72.25 16.01
N PRO A 5 3.81 71.70 16.82
CA PRO A 5 4.11 71.43 18.25
C PRO A 5 3.39 70.18 18.83
N PRO A 6 3.59 69.79 20.11
CA PRO A 6 4.85 69.56 20.82
C PRO A 6 4.93 68.14 21.44
N HIS A 7 6.14 67.72 21.81
CA HIS A 7 6.39 66.59 22.70
C HIS A 7 5.85 66.85 24.12
N GLN A 8 5.21 65.83 24.72
CA GLN A 8 5.14 65.67 26.17
C GLN A 8 5.61 64.26 26.54
N ASP A 9 6.61 64.25 27.42
CA ASP A 9 7.21 63.08 28.05
C ASP A 9 6.20 62.30 28.91
N GLY A 10 6.30 60.97 28.85
CA GLY A 10 5.55 60.05 29.70
C GLY A 10 6.26 58.70 29.82
N GLY A 11 7.32 58.67 30.62
CA GLY A 11 7.82 57.47 31.31
C GLY A 11 8.13 56.22 30.48
N PHE A 12 9.36 56.12 29.96
CA PHE A 12 9.95 54.82 29.67
C PHE A 12 10.19 54.07 30.99
N HIS A 13 9.26 53.18 31.36
CA HIS A 13 9.63 52.04 32.18
C HIS A 13 10.66 51.23 31.40
N ARG A 14 11.85 51.07 31.99
CA ARG A 14 12.88 50.17 31.48
C ARG A 14 12.25 48.78 31.23
N PRO A 15 12.42 48.16 30.05
CA PRO A 15 12.15 46.75 29.92
C PRO A 15 13.09 46.01 30.87
N ILE A 16 12.50 45.21 31.77
CA ILE A 16 13.23 44.26 32.60
C ILE A 16 13.97 43.34 31.63
N SER A 17 15.28 43.18 31.83
CA SER A 17 16.11 42.29 31.04
C SER A 17 15.55 40.88 31.10
N LEU A 18 15.13 40.36 29.95
CA LEU A 18 14.88 38.94 29.74
C LEU A 18 16.18 38.17 30.06
N PHE A 19 16.07 37.26 31.03
CA PHE A 19 17.00 36.17 31.34
C PHE A 19 18.32 36.54 32.05
N GLN A 20 18.40 36.22 33.34
CA GLN A 20 19.69 35.88 33.95
C GLN A 20 20.16 34.55 33.34
N SER A 21 21.22 34.60 32.53
CA SER A 21 21.95 33.39 32.12
C SER A 21 22.43 32.65 33.38
N PRO A 22 22.29 31.32 33.48
CA PRO A 22 23.23 30.56 34.29
C PRO A 22 24.59 30.63 33.59
N ALA A 23 25.62 31.01 34.34
CA ALA A 23 26.98 31.10 33.86
C ALA A 23 27.42 29.78 33.20
N VAL A 24 27.98 29.90 31.99
CA VAL A 24 28.75 28.83 31.36
C VAL A 24 30.08 28.75 32.10
N ASP A 25 30.13 27.96 33.17
CA ASP A 25 31.40 27.53 33.75
C ASP A 25 31.91 26.31 32.97
N GLN A 26 33.03 26.53 32.29
CA GLN A 26 33.86 25.47 31.71
C GLN A 26 34.36 24.54 32.83
N PHE A 27 33.76 23.36 32.97
CA PHE A 27 34.38 22.24 33.66
C PHE A 27 34.45 21.01 32.74
N SER A 28 35.69 20.77 32.32
CA SER A 28 36.35 19.52 31.93
C SER A 28 35.65 18.19 32.24
N ASN A 29 35.61 17.33 31.22
CA ASN A 29 35.59 15.86 31.23
C ASN A 29 35.34 15.17 32.58
N GLY A 30 34.11 14.69 32.76
CA GLY A 30 33.75 13.67 33.74
C GLY A 30 32.42 13.05 33.35
N TYR A 31 32.46 11.83 32.81
CA TYR A 31 31.26 11.00 32.64
C TYR A 31 30.74 10.66 34.03
N ASP A 32 29.62 11.25 34.44
CA ASP A 32 28.89 10.84 35.64
C ASP A 32 27.46 10.47 35.25
N HIS A 33 27.19 9.17 35.26
CA HIS A 33 25.86 8.60 35.06
C HIS A 33 24.95 8.99 36.22
N ARG A 34 24.10 10.01 36.05
CA ARG A 34 22.91 10.17 36.89
C ARG A 34 21.79 9.29 36.33
N LEU A 35 21.59 8.14 36.95
CA LEU A 35 20.39 7.33 36.77
C LEU A 35 19.15 8.10 37.26
N PRO A 36 18.06 8.15 36.49
CA PRO A 36 16.73 8.45 37.03
C PRO A 36 16.25 7.26 37.87
N SER A 37 15.69 7.54 39.05
CA SER A 37 15.11 6.52 39.91
C SER A 37 13.83 5.96 39.27
N LYS A 38 13.89 4.72 38.78
CA LYS A 38 12.70 3.93 38.45
C LYS A 38 11.85 3.75 39.72
N ARG A 39 10.76 4.49 39.87
CA ARG A 39 9.65 4.06 40.73
C ARG A 39 8.82 3.08 39.92
N LYS A 40 8.81 1.82 40.35
CA LYS A 40 7.95 0.76 39.79
C LYS A 40 6.48 1.09 40.09
N PHE A 41 5.65 1.01 39.08
CA PHE A 41 4.21 1.22 39.14
C PHE A 41 3.51 -0.14 39.20
N ASP A 42 3.50 -0.75 40.39
CA ASP A 42 2.66 -1.92 40.70
C ASP A 42 1.64 -1.46 41.73
N ASP A 43 0.51 -0.89 41.29
CA ASP A 43 -0.73 -0.76 42.07
C ASP A 43 -1.80 -0.03 41.25
N TYR A 44 -2.28 -0.61 40.14
CA TYR A 44 -3.61 -0.34 39.56
C TYR A 44 -3.95 -1.42 38.52
N ALA A 45 -4.04 -2.67 38.96
CA ALA A 45 -4.66 -3.74 38.20
C ALA A 45 -5.84 -4.30 39.01
N LEU A 46 -7.04 -4.07 38.51
CA LEU A 46 -8.26 -4.68 39.03
C LEU A 46 -8.18 -6.19 38.82
N SER A 47 -8.29 -6.92 39.93
CA SER A 47 -8.45 -8.37 40.00
C SER A 47 -9.68 -8.83 39.20
N PHE A 48 -9.45 -9.61 38.16
CA PHE A 48 -10.42 -10.58 37.68
C PHE A 48 -9.98 -11.95 38.19
N ASP A 49 -10.73 -12.47 39.16
CA ASP A 49 -10.67 -13.87 39.57
C ASP A 49 -11.11 -14.76 38.39
N ASN A 50 -10.31 -15.80 38.09
CA ASN A 50 -10.76 -17.15 37.75
C ASN A 50 -9.54 -18.09 37.64
N ASP A 51 -9.38 -18.92 38.66
CA ASP A 51 -8.98 -20.33 38.70
C ASP A 51 -7.87 -20.89 37.77
N GLN A 52 -6.73 -21.20 38.42
CA GLN A 52 -6.18 -22.57 38.60
C GLN A 52 -5.74 -23.39 37.36
N ASP A 53 -4.42 -23.48 37.09
CA ASP A 53 -3.61 -24.67 37.43
C ASP A 53 -2.16 -24.62 36.86
N ASP A 54 -1.29 -25.24 37.66
CA ASP A 54 0.17 -25.30 37.78
C ASP A 54 1.08 -25.68 36.58
N GLU A 55 2.38 -25.43 36.86
CA GLU A 55 3.61 -26.10 36.38
C GLU A 55 4.43 -25.51 35.20
N ALA A 56 5.41 -24.69 35.57
CA ALA A 56 6.74 -24.64 34.95
C ALA A 56 7.67 -25.64 35.72
N PRO A 57 8.89 -26.03 35.25
CA PRO A 57 9.96 -25.05 35.05
C PRO A 57 11.08 -25.40 34.03
N LEU A 58 11.96 -24.39 33.87
CA LEU A 58 13.41 -24.45 33.61
C LEU A 58 13.95 -24.06 32.23
N VAL A 59 14.57 -22.87 32.25
CA VAL A 59 15.60 -22.32 31.35
C VAL A 59 16.97 -22.95 31.68
N PRO A 60 17.92 -23.01 30.72
CA PRO A 60 19.19 -22.25 30.85
C PRO A 60 19.59 -21.61 29.49
N VAL A 61 19.76 -20.29 29.36
CA VAL A 61 20.95 -19.44 29.67
C VAL A 61 22.27 -19.86 28.99
N ARG A 62 22.80 -18.92 28.17
CA ARG A 62 24.21 -18.69 27.71
C ARG A 62 24.78 -19.67 26.66
N LEU A 63 25.56 -19.28 25.65
CA LEU A 63 26.74 -18.40 25.62
C LEU A 63 27.09 -17.98 24.16
N ARG A 64 27.72 -16.80 24.01
CA ARG A 64 28.53 -16.38 22.85
C ARG A 64 29.74 -17.31 22.64
N LYS A 65 30.22 -17.46 21.39
CA LYS A 65 31.66 -17.58 21.09
C LYS A 65 32.01 -17.27 19.63
N ASP A 66 33.11 -16.54 19.49
CA ASP A 66 33.80 -16.04 18.29
C ASP A 66 34.55 -17.09 17.45
N ASP A 67 34.80 -16.69 16.19
CA ASP A 67 35.94 -16.84 15.27
C ASP A 67 37.03 -17.91 15.46
N HIS A 68 37.45 -18.51 14.31
CA HIS A 68 38.83 -18.68 13.80
C HIS A 68 38.78 -19.21 12.34
N HIS A 69 39.19 -18.43 11.32
CA HIS A 69 40.55 -18.37 10.70
C HIS A 69 41.15 -19.68 10.17
N HIS A 70 41.38 -19.76 8.84
CA HIS A 70 42.65 -20.23 8.28
C HIS A 70 42.96 -19.63 6.90
N GLN A 71 44.19 -19.11 6.81
CA GLN A 71 44.89 -18.52 5.66
C GLN A 71 45.38 -19.58 4.65
N GLY A 72 45.56 -19.14 3.39
CA GLY A 72 46.42 -19.76 2.39
C GLY A 72 46.78 -18.76 1.28
N THR A 73 48.03 -18.33 1.27
CA THR A 73 48.63 -17.20 0.54
C THR A 73 49.19 -17.61 -0.85
N HIS A 74 48.78 -16.93 -1.94
CA HIS A 74 49.55 -16.31 -3.08
C HIS A 74 50.80 -17.00 -3.74
N PRO A 75 51.34 -16.60 -4.94
CA PRO A 75 50.91 -15.62 -5.99
C PRO A 75 51.34 -15.88 -7.49
N ILE A 76 51.10 -14.86 -8.35
CA ILE A 76 51.78 -14.37 -9.59
C ILE A 76 51.55 -15.01 -11.00
N THR A 77 51.17 -14.09 -11.92
CA THR A 77 51.70 -13.78 -13.28
C THR A 77 50.89 -14.13 -14.53
N ALA A 78 50.69 -13.08 -15.33
CA ALA A 78 50.06 -13.03 -16.65
C ALA A 78 51.03 -13.40 -17.78
N VAL A 79 50.52 -13.98 -18.88
CA VAL A 79 51.08 -13.87 -20.24
C VAL A 79 49.95 -13.87 -21.29
N HIS A 80 50.07 -12.95 -22.25
CA HIS A 80 49.27 -12.71 -23.44
C HIS A 80 49.36 -13.80 -24.53
N THR A 81 48.33 -13.90 -25.39
CA THR A 81 48.35 -13.97 -26.90
C THR A 81 46.93 -14.35 -27.39
N SER A 82 46.11 -13.48 -27.98
CA SER A 82 46.08 -12.89 -29.35
C SER A 82 45.68 -13.83 -30.51
N SER A 83 44.46 -13.64 -31.06
CA SER A 83 44.07 -13.66 -32.49
C SER A 83 42.52 -13.53 -32.56
N LYS A 84 41.87 -12.43 -32.99
CA LYS A 84 41.69 -11.83 -34.35
C LYS A 84 41.43 -12.92 -35.41
N ALA A 85 40.38 -12.93 -36.23
CA ALA A 85 39.37 -11.94 -36.68
C ALA A 85 38.24 -12.73 -37.45
N PRO A 86 37.49 -12.18 -38.42
CA PRO A 86 36.48 -11.11 -38.38
C PRO A 86 35.10 -11.50 -38.98
N SER A 87 34.19 -10.55 -38.84
CA SER A 87 32.87 -10.34 -39.48
C SER A 87 32.86 -10.09 -40.99
N SER A 88 31.77 -10.50 -41.68
CA SER A 88 31.12 -9.81 -42.81
C SER A 88 29.79 -10.52 -43.11
N SER A 89 28.58 -9.97 -42.90
CA SER A 89 27.88 -8.85 -43.58
C SER A 89 27.58 -9.04 -45.07
N PHE A 90 26.37 -8.59 -45.45
CA PHE A 90 25.73 -8.45 -46.76
C PHE A 90 25.00 -9.68 -47.32
N SER A 91 23.90 -9.58 -48.08
CA SER A 91 22.79 -8.64 -48.23
C SER A 91 21.87 -9.30 -49.27
N ALA A 92 20.57 -9.01 -49.19
CA ALA A 92 19.55 -9.52 -50.09
C ALA A 92 19.63 -8.92 -51.51
N SER A 93 19.24 -9.71 -52.51
CA SER A 93 18.54 -9.21 -53.70
C SER A 93 17.88 -10.34 -54.50
N LEU A 94 16.57 -10.18 -54.68
CA LEU A 94 15.66 -10.91 -55.56
C LEU A 94 15.92 -10.59 -57.04
N ILE A 95 15.86 -11.59 -57.92
CA ILE A 95 15.53 -11.40 -59.35
C ILE A 95 14.66 -12.58 -59.81
N ASP A 96 13.44 -12.24 -60.25
CA ASP A 96 12.47 -13.08 -60.97
C ASP A 96 12.95 -13.45 -62.36
N PHE A 97 12.61 -14.65 -62.87
CA PHE A 97 12.33 -14.84 -64.30
C PHE A 97 11.33 -15.97 -64.57
N ARG A 98 10.27 -15.63 -65.32
CA ARG A 98 9.32 -16.53 -65.99
C ARG A 98 9.86 -16.97 -67.37
N PRO A 99 9.31 -18.05 -67.97
CA PRO A 99 9.99 -18.86 -68.98
C PRO A 99 9.70 -18.42 -70.43
N SER A 100 10.58 -18.83 -71.35
CA SER A 100 10.36 -18.75 -72.81
C SER A 100 10.71 -20.09 -73.45
N SER A 101 9.81 -20.56 -74.31
CA SER A 101 9.84 -21.83 -75.04
C SER A 101 10.42 -21.66 -76.45
N SER A 102 11.27 -22.59 -76.89
CA SER A 102 11.43 -22.97 -78.30
C SER A 102 12.16 -24.32 -78.40
N GLY A 103 11.54 -25.30 -79.09
CA GLY A 103 12.10 -26.64 -79.34
C GLY A 103 13.15 -26.67 -80.47
N VAL A 104 13.69 -27.79 -80.97
CA VAL A 104 13.43 -29.24 -80.94
C VAL A 104 14.78 -29.94 -81.35
N PRO A 105 14.90 -31.25 -81.64
CA PRO A 105 15.20 -32.39 -80.76
C PRO A 105 16.59 -33.05 -80.96
N SER A 106 16.81 -34.09 -80.14
CA SER A 106 17.53 -35.35 -80.42
C SER A 106 18.92 -35.52 -79.80
N SER A 107 18.97 -36.24 -78.68
CA SER A 107 19.59 -37.57 -78.65
C SER A 107 19.27 -38.24 -77.30
N SER A 108 18.71 -39.43 -77.41
CA SER A 108 18.33 -40.32 -76.32
C SER A 108 19.56 -40.82 -75.56
N ALA A 109 19.73 -40.35 -74.33
CA ALA A 109 20.38 -41.10 -73.26
C ALA A 109 19.36 -41.24 -72.13
N THR A 110 18.59 -42.32 -72.18
CA THR A 110 17.75 -42.77 -71.07
C THR A 110 18.64 -43.18 -69.91
N CYS A 111 18.97 -42.26 -69.02
CA CYS A 111 19.33 -42.61 -67.65
C CYS A 111 18.03 -42.93 -66.92
N SER A 112 17.75 -44.21 -66.70
CA SER A 112 16.67 -44.64 -65.81
C SER A 112 16.94 -44.08 -64.42
N SER A 113 16.27 -42.98 -64.05
CA SER A 113 16.20 -42.54 -62.65
C SER A 113 15.59 -43.70 -61.85
N SER A 114 16.44 -44.46 -61.17
CA SER A 114 16.00 -45.58 -60.35
C SER A 114 15.30 -45.01 -59.12
N ARG A 115 13.98 -44.88 -59.22
CA ARG A 115 13.12 -44.52 -58.09
C ARG A 115 13.25 -45.61 -57.03
N LEU A 116 13.89 -45.27 -55.92
CA LEU A 116 14.05 -46.12 -54.76
C LEU A 116 12.81 -45.99 -53.88
N GLN A 117 12.32 -47.13 -53.39
CA GLN A 117 11.35 -47.20 -52.31
C GLN A 117 12.07 -47.86 -51.13
N PHE A 118 12.00 -47.27 -49.95
CA PHE A 118 12.61 -47.80 -48.74
C PHE A 118 11.76 -47.45 -47.52
N PHE A 119 12.07 -48.07 -46.40
CA PHE A 119 11.33 -47.99 -45.16
C PHE A 119 12.13 -47.21 -44.12
N ILE A 120 11.48 -46.31 -43.40
CA ILE A 120 12.07 -45.61 -42.25
C ILE A 120 11.30 -46.03 -41.01
N ARG A 121 11.99 -46.69 -40.07
CA ARG A 121 11.43 -47.12 -38.80
C ARG A 121 11.75 -46.12 -37.70
N MET A 122 10.72 -45.66 -36.99
CA MET A 122 10.83 -44.78 -35.83
C MET A 122 11.10 -45.64 -34.59
N ILE A 123 12.17 -45.33 -33.84
CA ILE A 123 12.53 -46.11 -32.64
C ILE A 123 11.54 -45.89 -31.49
N SER A 124 10.99 -44.69 -31.36
CA SER A 124 10.15 -44.30 -30.21
C SER A 124 8.78 -44.98 -30.17
N GLU A 125 8.20 -45.30 -31.33
CA GLU A 125 6.83 -45.84 -31.45
C GLU A 125 6.76 -47.15 -32.25
N GLY A 126 7.87 -47.61 -32.84
CA GLY A 126 7.90 -48.80 -33.70
C GLY A 126 7.26 -48.63 -35.08
N ASN A 127 6.63 -47.48 -35.36
CA ASN A 127 6.00 -47.14 -36.63
C ASN A 127 6.99 -47.11 -37.79
N THR A 128 6.60 -47.65 -38.94
CA THR A 128 7.43 -47.69 -40.16
C THR A 128 6.73 -46.94 -41.28
N MET A 129 7.41 -45.94 -41.84
CA MET A 129 6.92 -45.15 -42.97
C MET A 129 7.62 -45.56 -44.26
N VAL A 130 6.90 -45.48 -45.38
CA VAL A 130 7.42 -45.77 -46.71
C VAL A 130 7.82 -44.46 -47.38
N VAL A 131 9.07 -44.35 -47.81
CA VAL A 131 9.58 -43.18 -48.52
C VAL A 131 10.05 -43.58 -49.91
N GLN A 132 9.68 -42.76 -50.89
CA GLN A 132 10.15 -42.90 -52.27
C GLN A 132 11.05 -41.71 -52.59
N ALA A 133 12.24 -41.98 -53.13
CA ALA A 133 13.24 -40.97 -53.48
C ALA A 133 14.09 -41.45 -54.66
N ASN A 134 14.81 -40.54 -55.32
CA ASN A 134 15.75 -40.91 -56.38
C ASN A 134 17.12 -41.22 -55.79
N SER A 135 17.92 -42.05 -56.47
CA SER A 135 19.30 -42.36 -56.02
C SER A 135 20.20 -41.12 -55.90
N GLU A 136 19.90 -40.06 -56.66
CA GLU A 136 20.62 -38.78 -56.63
C GLU A 136 20.12 -37.81 -55.52
N ASP A 137 19.01 -38.13 -54.85
CA ASP A 137 18.50 -37.30 -53.76
C ASP A 137 19.52 -37.26 -52.61
N THR A 138 19.66 -36.12 -51.93
CA THR A 138 20.56 -35.99 -50.78
C THR A 138 19.89 -36.42 -49.48
N VAL A 139 20.68 -36.87 -48.50
CA VAL A 139 20.21 -37.14 -47.14
C VAL A 139 19.55 -35.89 -46.53
N LYS A 140 20.03 -34.68 -46.86
CA LYS A 140 19.37 -33.41 -46.50
C LYS A 140 17.93 -33.31 -47.02
N SER A 141 17.71 -33.64 -48.30
CA SER A 141 16.37 -33.64 -48.90
C SER A 141 15.45 -34.68 -48.27
N LEU A 142 16.01 -35.82 -47.85
CA LEU A 142 15.30 -36.86 -47.14
C LEU A 142 14.85 -36.41 -45.75
N HIS A 143 15.71 -35.70 -45.02
CA HIS A 143 15.35 -35.10 -43.73
C HIS A 143 14.20 -34.09 -43.82
N GLU A 144 14.21 -33.22 -44.85
CA GLU A 144 13.13 -32.27 -45.08
C GLU A 144 11.82 -32.99 -45.41
N ARG A 145 11.88 -34.06 -46.21
CA ARG A 145 10.71 -34.89 -46.53
C ARG A 145 10.13 -35.57 -45.29
N ILE A 146 10.99 -36.08 -44.41
CA ILE A 146 10.57 -36.63 -43.11
C ILE A 146 9.90 -35.55 -42.26
N ARG A 147 10.47 -34.33 -42.20
CA ARG A 147 9.85 -33.21 -41.46
C ARG A 147 8.44 -32.91 -41.96
N VAL A 148 8.25 -32.88 -43.28
CA VAL A 148 6.92 -32.65 -43.88
C VAL A 148 5.95 -33.78 -43.54
N MET A 149 6.42 -35.04 -43.49
CA MET A 149 5.56 -36.20 -43.24
C MET A 149 5.24 -36.42 -41.75
N THR A 150 6.17 -36.12 -40.84
CA THR A 150 6.05 -36.47 -39.41
C THR A 150 5.96 -35.25 -38.48
N GLY A 151 6.26 -34.05 -38.97
CA GLY A 151 6.36 -32.83 -38.16
C GLY A 151 7.66 -32.71 -37.36
N ILE A 152 8.53 -33.73 -37.33
CA ILE A 152 9.77 -33.72 -36.55
C ILE A 152 10.78 -32.74 -37.20
N PRO A 153 11.27 -31.71 -36.48
CA PRO A 153 12.27 -30.77 -37.02
C PRO A 153 13.53 -31.47 -37.53
N VAL A 154 14.08 -31.02 -38.66
CA VAL A 154 15.29 -31.62 -39.29
C VAL A 154 16.48 -31.69 -38.32
N ILE A 155 16.62 -30.70 -37.43
CA ILE A 155 17.68 -30.66 -36.42
C ILE A 155 17.59 -31.80 -35.39
N GLU A 156 16.41 -32.39 -35.20
CA GLU A 156 16.17 -33.50 -34.26
C GLU A 156 16.30 -34.87 -34.92
N GLN A 157 16.44 -34.93 -36.24
CA GLN A 157 16.46 -36.18 -36.97
C GLN A 157 17.87 -36.75 -37.11
N ARG A 158 18.02 -38.06 -36.86
CA ARG A 158 19.23 -38.84 -37.16
C ARG A 158 18.84 -40.10 -37.93
N LEU A 159 19.32 -40.23 -39.15
CA LEU A 159 19.10 -41.42 -39.98
C LEU A 159 20.28 -42.38 -39.86
N ILE A 160 19.98 -43.64 -39.56
CA ILE A 160 20.97 -44.71 -39.43
C ILE A 160 20.64 -45.81 -40.43
N TYR A 161 21.64 -46.21 -41.22
CA TYR A 161 21.56 -47.32 -42.17
C TYR A 161 22.79 -48.22 -41.98
N CYS A 162 22.58 -49.54 -41.88
CA CYS A 162 23.65 -50.52 -41.62
C CYS A 162 24.57 -50.16 -40.43
N GLY A 163 24.02 -49.58 -39.37
CA GLY A 163 24.77 -49.14 -38.19
C GLY A 163 25.60 -47.86 -38.38
N LYS A 164 25.54 -47.21 -39.55
CA LYS A 164 26.24 -45.95 -39.86
C LYS A 164 25.25 -44.79 -39.89
N GLN A 165 25.63 -43.67 -39.28
CA GLN A 165 24.86 -42.43 -39.37
C GLN A 165 25.08 -41.78 -40.74
N LEU A 166 23.99 -41.49 -41.44
CA LEU A 166 24.00 -40.83 -42.74
C LEU A 166 24.36 -39.34 -42.59
N GLN A 167 25.24 -38.84 -43.45
CA GLN A 167 25.67 -37.44 -43.44
C GLN A 167 24.85 -36.61 -44.43
N TRP A 168 24.56 -35.36 -44.08
CA TRP A 168 23.65 -34.49 -44.86
C TRP A 168 24.07 -34.27 -46.31
N GLU A 169 25.38 -34.24 -46.55
CA GLU A 169 25.98 -33.94 -47.86
C GLU A 169 26.02 -35.18 -48.79
N GLN A 170 25.74 -36.38 -48.27
CA GLN A 170 25.75 -37.62 -49.06
C GLN A 170 24.47 -37.77 -49.88
N SER A 171 24.60 -38.30 -51.09
CA SER A 171 23.45 -38.80 -51.87
C SER A 171 22.99 -40.17 -51.37
N LEU A 172 21.75 -40.56 -51.67
CA LEU A 172 21.27 -41.91 -51.33
C LEU A 172 22.10 -43.01 -52.00
N ALA A 173 22.66 -42.74 -53.19
CA ALA A 173 23.62 -43.59 -53.88
C ALA A 173 24.95 -43.72 -53.11
N ASP A 174 25.50 -42.61 -52.58
CA ASP A 174 26.73 -42.63 -51.76
C ASP A 174 26.54 -43.40 -50.46
N CYS A 175 25.31 -43.38 -49.92
CA CYS A 175 24.93 -44.17 -48.76
C CYS A 175 24.64 -45.66 -49.07
N ALA A 176 24.74 -46.06 -50.34
CA ALA A 176 24.42 -47.40 -50.85
C ALA A 176 23.01 -47.88 -50.45
N ILE A 177 22.03 -46.97 -50.38
CA ILE A 177 20.65 -47.31 -50.00
C ILE A 177 19.99 -48.08 -51.14
N GLN A 178 19.66 -49.35 -50.86
CA GLN A 178 19.00 -50.22 -51.82
C GLN A 178 17.48 -50.04 -51.81
N LYS A 179 16.83 -50.54 -52.87
CA LYS A 179 15.37 -50.71 -52.88
C LYS A 179 14.97 -51.66 -51.75
N ASP A 180 13.90 -51.32 -51.05
CA ASP A 180 13.34 -52.00 -49.88
C ASP A 180 14.25 -52.01 -48.63
N ALA A 181 15.25 -51.12 -48.58
CA ALA A 181 16.10 -50.94 -47.41
C ALA A 181 15.32 -50.45 -46.18
N GLY A 182 15.76 -50.86 -44.98
CA GLY A 182 15.25 -50.36 -43.70
C GLY A 182 16.22 -49.37 -43.05
N LEU A 183 15.82 -48.10 -42.95
CA LEU A 183 16.52 -47.05 -42.22
C LEU A 183 15.90 -46.90 -40.83
N GLN A 184 16.70 -46.51 -39.83
CA GLN A 184 16.22 -46.15 -38.51
C GLN A 184 16.26 -44.64 -38.35
N LEU A 185 15.12 -44.04 -37.98
CA LEU A 185 15.06 -42.65 -37.53
C LEU A 185 15.17 -42.62 -36.02
N VAL A 186 16.22 -41.98 -35.54
CA VAL A 186 16.53 -41.78 -34.12
C VAL A 186 16.49 -40.28 -33.84
N GLY A 187 15.99 -39.88 -32.67
CA GLY A 187 16.12 -38.51 -32.21
C GLY A 187 17.59 -38.17 -31.96
N ARG A 188 18.06 -36.99 -32.39
CA ARG A 188 19.35 -36.45 -31.92
C ARG A 188 19.21 -36.13 -30.43
N MET A 189 20.11 -36.69 -29.61
CA MET A 189 20.30 -36.17 -28.25
C MET A 189 20.78 -34.72 -28.37
N ARG A 190 19.96 -33.79 -27.88
CA ARG A 190 20.37 -32.40 -27.71
C ARG A 190 21.39 -32.36 -26.56
N SER A 191 22.52 -31.68 -26.75
CA SER A 191 23.20 -31.10 -25.60
C SER A 191 22.24 -30.01 -25.10
N THR A 192 21.40 -30.34 -24.14
CA THR A 192 20.54 -29.36 -23.50
C THR A 192 21.35 -28.65 -22.45
N ASP A 193 21.37 -27.32 -22.51
CA ASP A 193 21.78 -26.55 -21.36
C ASP A 193 20.83 -26.92 -20.21
N HIS A 194 21.40 -27.11 -19.01
CA HIS A 194 20.67 -27.52 -17.80
C HIS A 194 19.95 -28.89 -17.88
N PRO A 195 20.70 -30.01 -18.09
CA PRO A 195 20.12 -31.35 -18.26
C PRO A 195 19.33 -31.84 -17.04
N GLN A 196 19.74 -31.44 -15.83
CA GLN A 196 19.04 -31.78 -14.60
C GLN A 196 17.61 -31.21 -14.57
N THR A 197 17.42 -30.00 -15.11
CA THR A 197 16.09 -29.37 -15.17
C THR A 197 15.20 -30.08 -16.16
N TRP A 198 15.72 -30.39 -17.36
CA TRP A 198 14.99 -31.20 -18.34
C TRP A 198 14.58 -32.56 -17.78
N GLN A 199 15.46 -33.23 -17.03
CA GLN A 199 15.14 -34.51 -16.40
C GLN A 199 13.99 -34.38 -15.41
N VAL A 200 14.01 -33.38 -14.52
CA VAL A 200 12.92 -33.14 -13.56
C VAL A 200 11.59 -32.85 -14.28
N MET A 201 11.64 -32.09 -15.39
CA MET A 201 10.45 -31.80 -16.19
C MET A 201 9.89 -33.04 -16.89
N ASP A 202 10.75 -33.86 -17.50
CA ASP A 202 10.36 -35.10 -18.18
C ASP A 202 9.77 -36.12 -17.20
N ASP A 203 10.39 -36.29 -16.03
CA ASP A 203 9.88 -37.14 -14.95
C ASP A 203 8.47 -36.70 -14.52
N MET A 204 8.26 -35.38 -14.38
CA MET A 204 6.96 -34.82 -14.01
C MET A 204 5.92 -35.04 -15.11
N ILE A 205 6.24 -34.74 -16.36
CA ILE A 205 5.32 -34.87 -17.50
C ILE A 205 4.97 -36.35 -17.73
N SER A 206 5.95 -37.25 -17.65
CA SER A 206 5.75 -38.69 -17.73
C SER A 206 4.78 -39.18 -16.66
N LEU A 207 4.95 -38.72 -15.41
CA LEU A 207 4.03 -39.01 -14.32
C LEU A 207 2.61 -38.49 -14.60
N ILE A 208 2.49 -37.25 -15.08
CA ILE A 208 1.20 -36.66 -15.45
C ILE A 208 0.52 -37.46 -16.57
N CYS A 209 1.25 -37.81 -17.64
CA CYS A 209 0.71 -38.59 -18.76
C CYS A 209 0.19 -39.96 -18.32
N ARG A 210 0.86 -40.62 -17.38
CA ARG A 210 0.40 -41.89 -16.80
C ARG A 210 -0.90 -41.74 -16.02
N LEU A 211 -1.02 -40.68 -15.21
CA LEU A 211 -2.24 -40.36 -14.49
C LEU A 211 -3.40 -40.04 -15.44
N CYS A 212 -3.15 -39.30 -16.52
CA CYS A 212 -4.15 -39.00 -17.54
C CYS A 212 -4.61 -40.25 -18.31
N ARG A 213 -3.76 -41.30 -18.41
CA ARG A 213 -4.15 -42.62 -18.95
C ARG A 213 -4.94 -43.48 -17.97
N GLY A 214 -5.17 -43.02 -16.74
CA GLY A 214 -5.92 -43.74 -15.71
C GLY A 214 -5.07 -44.72 -14.89
N GLU A 215 -3.73 -44.65 -14.96
CA GLU A 215 -2.87 -45.48 -14.11
C GLU A 215 -2.94 -45.05 -12.63
N ILE A 216 -3.06 -46.02 -11.73
CA ILE A 216 -3.01 -45.75 -10.28
C ILE A 216 -1.55 -45.61 -9.86
N VAL A 217 -1.14 -44.37 -9.56
CA VAL A 217 0.19 -44.08 -9.03
C VAL A 217 0.09 -43.63 -7.56
N PRO A 218 0.68 -44.36 -6.60
CA PRO A 218 0.64 -43.98 -5.20
C PRO A 218 1.39 -42.66 -4.97
N SER A 219 0.81 -41.81 -4.11
CA SER A 219 1.37 -40.50 -3.73
C SER A 219 1.68 -39.60 -4.94
N SER A 220 0.90 -39.69 -6.02
CA SER A 220 1.06 -38.90 -7.25
C SER A 220 1.18 -37.39 -6.98
N THR A 221 0.30 -36.82 -6.16
CA THR A 221 0.35 -35.41 -5.75
C THR A 221 1.66 -35.03 -5.09
N LYS A 222 2.16 -35.87 -4.16
CA LYS A 222 3.42 -35.62 -3.46
C LYS A 222 4.59 -35.64 -4.44
N ARG A 223 4.62 -36.61 -5.36
CA ARG A 223 5.68 -36.76 -6.37
C ARG A 223 5.71 -35.59 -7.36
N ILE A 224 4.55 -35.11 -7.83
CA ILE A 224 4.48 -33.93 -8.69
C ILE A 224 4.97 -32.70 -7.94
N LYS A 225 4.51 -32.47 -6.70
CA LYS A 225 5.01 -31.38 -5.85
C LYS A 225 6.52 -31.45 -5.60
N GLU A 226 7.07 -32.65 -5.38
CA GLU A 226 8.52 -32.84 -5.25
C GLU A 226 9.27 -32.46 -6.52
N CYS A 227 8.74 -32.76 -7.71
CA CYS A 227 9.33 -32.33 -8.97
C CYS A 227 9.30 -30.79 -9.11
N LEU A 228 8.18 -30.15 -8.77
CA LEU A 228 8.06 -28.69 -8.79
C LEU A 228 9.01 -28.03 -7.77
N THR A 229 9.11 -28.56 -6.56
CA THR A 229 10.06 -28.07 -5.56
C THR A 229 11.49 -28.25 -6.04
N LYS A 230 11.85 -29.41 -6.60
CA LYS A 230 13.17 -29.65 -7.19
C LYS A 230 13.49 -28.65 -8.30
N PHE A 231 12.53 -28.36 -9.18
CA PHE A 231 12.66 -27.35 -10.23
C PHE A 231 13.05 -25.98 -9.66
N PHE A 232 12.34 -25.49 -8.64
CA PHE A 232 12.69 -24.21 -7.99
C PHE A 232 14.01 -24.26 -7.21
N THR A 233 14.41 -25.42 -6.67
CA THR A 233 15.73 -25.55 -6.00
C THR A 233 16.90 -25.55 -6.97
N ILE A 234 16.72 -26.07 -8.19
CA ILE A 234 17.76 -26.11 -9.23
C ILE A 234 17.86 -24.75 -9.93
N THR A 235 16.77 -24.00 -10.00
CA THR A 235 16.74 -22.66 -10.60
C THR A 235 17.55 -21.68 -9.75
N PRO A 236 18.61 -21.05 -10.30
CA PRO A 236 19.39 -20.05 -9.57
C PRO A 236 18.50 -18.89 -9.09
N LYS A 237 18.78 -18.40 -7.88
CA LYS A 237 18.05 -17.27 -7.28
C LYS A 237 18.66 -15.91 -7.60
N ASP A 238 19.89 -15.91 -8.11
CA ASP A 238 20.66 -14.73 -8.50
C ASP A 238 20.39 -14.36 -9.96
N ASN A 239 20.60 -13.09 -10.30
CA ASN A 239 20.23 -12.48 -11.60
C ASN A 239 21.16 -12.86 -12.77
N ASN A 240 21.78 -14.05 -12.73
CA ASN A 240 22.62 -14.55 -13.83
C ASN A 240 21.73 -15.06 -14.98
N ASP A 241 22.22 -14.98 -16.22
CA ASP A 241 21.54 -15.40 -17.46
C ASP A 241 21.00 -16.86 -17.44
N SER A 242 21.44 -17.67 -16.47
CA SER A 242 20.97 -19.04 -16.26
C SER A 242 19.55 -19.15 -15.69
N ALA A 243 19.12 -18.26 -14.79
CA ALA A 243 17.80 -18.39 -14.14
C ALA A 243 16.61 -18.24 -15.11
N PRO A 244 16.60 -17.25 -16.03
CA PRO A 244 15.59 -17.18 -17.09
C PRO A 244 15.57 -18.43 -17.99
N ALA A 245 16.73 -19.03 -18.28
CA ALA A 245 16.81 -20.25 -19.09
C ALA A 245 16.11 -21.45 -18.42
N HIS A 246 16.27 -21.63 -17.11
CA HIS A 246 15.55 -22.66 -16.35
C HIS A 246 14.03 -22.45 -16.39
N LEU A 247 13.56 -21.21 -16.25
CA LEU A 247 12.13 -20.87 -16.34
C LEU A 247 11.57 -21.11 -17.75
N GLN A 248 12.34 -20.80 -18.80
CA GLN A 248 11.97 -21.10 -20.18
C GLN A 248 11.86 -22.60 -20.44
N ILE A 249 12.68 -23.44 -19.81
CA ILE A 249 12.55 -24.91 -19.93
C ILE A 249 11.18 -25.39 -19.47
N PHE A 250 10.63 -24.81 -18.40
CA PHE A 250 9.29 -25.15 -17.90
C PHE A 250 8.20 -24.90 -18.96
N MET A 251 8.31 -23.78 -19.69
CA MET A 251 7.43 -23.47 -20.82
C MET A 251 7.67 -24.43 -22.00
N ALA A 252 8.93 -24.59 -22.40
CA ALA A 252 9.31 -25.40 -23.57
C ALA A 252 9.00 -26.88 -23.40
N SER A 253 8.91 -27.39 -22.17
CA SER A 253 8.51 -28.76 -21.88
C SER A 253 6.99 -28.97 -21.91
N SER A 254 6.18 -27.95 -22.18
CA SER A 254 4.70 -28.02 -22.12
C SER A 254 4.15 -28.39 -20.74
N ALA A 255 4.89 -28.08 -19.66
CA ALA A 255 4.45 -28.40 -18.30
C ALA A 255 3.15 -27.70 -17.88
N PRO A 256 2.89 -26.42 -18.22
CA PRO A 256 1.60 -25.79 -17.96
C PRO A 256 0.44 -26.57 -18.60
N ALA A 257 0.57 -26.91 -19.88
CA ALA A 257 -0.44 -27.68 -20.61
C ALA A 257 -0.67 -29.07 -20.02
N ALA A 258 0.40 -29.76 -19.61
CA ALA A 258 0.27 -31.07 -18.97
C ALA A 258 -0.48 -30.99 -17.63
N LEU A 259 -0.16 -30.01 -16.79
CA LEU A 259 -0.83 -29.81 -15.50
C LEU A 259 -2.29 -29.41 -15.66
N VAL A 260 -2.62 -28.54 -16.63
CA VAL A 260 -4.01 -28.20 -16.94
C VAL A 260 -4.75 -29.41 -17.52
N MET A 261 -4.13 -30.20 -18.38
CA MET A 261 -4.71 -31.45 -18.88
C MET A 261 -5.03 -32.42 -17.73
N LEU A 262 -4.17 -32.53 -16.72
CA LEU A 262 -4.45 -33.31 -15.52
C LEU A 262 -5.63 -32.74 -14.72
N TYR A 263 -5.77 -31.42 -14.67
CA TYR A 263 -6.91 -30.75 -14.04
C TYR A 263 -8.22 -31.03 -14.77
N MET A 264 -8.18 -31.18 -16.10
CA MET A 264 -9.34 -31.52 -16.93
C MET A 264 -9.67 -33.02 -16.98
N SER A 265 -8.93 -33.84 -16.25
CA SER A 265 -9.21 -35.27 -16.12
C SER A 265 -10.60 -35.51 -15.52
N THR A 266 -11.35 -36.47 -16.06
CA THR A 266 -12.65 -36.92 -15.51
C THR A 266 -12.52 -37.59 -14.13
N ILE A 267 -11.30 -37.99 -13.76
CA ILE A 267 -10.97 -38.57 -12.46
C ILE A 267 -10.76 -37.44 -11.43
N ASN A 268 -11.64 -37.38 -10.41
CA ASN A 268 -11.60 -36.33 -9.37
C ASN A 268 -10.27 -36.25 -8.60
N SER A 269 -9.62 -37.38 -8.32
CA SER A 269 -8.32 -37.40 -7.62
C SER A 269 -7.21 -36.76 -8.47
N ASN A 270 -7.25 -36.93 -9.79
CA ASN A 270 -6.34 -36.26 -10.72
C ASN A 270 -6.60 -34.75 -10.75
N LYS A 271 -7.88 -34.34 -10.78
CA LYS A 271 -8.26 -32.92 -10.71
C LYS A 271 -7.73 -32.24 -9.43
N GLN A 272 -7.92 -32.87 -8.27
CA GLN A 272 -7.39 -32.37 -6.99
C GLN A 272 -5.85 -32.36 -6.96
N CYS A 273 -5.22 -33.39 -7.53
CA CYS A 273 -3.77 -33.46 -7.67
C CYS A 273 -3.23 -32.29 -8.49
N ALA A 274 -3.87 -31.97 -9.63
CA ALA A 274 -3.50 -30.84 -10.46
C ALA A 274 -3.75 -29.49 -9.78
N ASP A 275 -4.92 -29.27 -9.16
CA ASP A 275 -5.22 -28.03 -8.41
C ASP A 275 -4.15 -27.75 -7.36
N THR A 276 -3.87 -28.74 -6.51
CA THR A 276 -2.88 -28.60 -5.43
C THR A 276 -1.46 -28.42 -5.96
N SER A 277 -1.12 -28.97 -7.12
CA SER A 277 0.19 -28.83 -7.75
C SER A 277 0.36 -27.46 -8.42
N ILE A 278 -0.66 -26.97 -9.12
CA ILE A 278 -0.66 -25.63 -9.72
C ILE A 278 -0.61 -24.57 -8.61
N ARG A 279 -1.42 -24.69 -7.55
CA ARG A 279 -1.33 -23.78 -6.39
C ARG A 279 0.05 -23.80 -5.73
N HIS A 280 0.67 -24.97 -5.61
CA HIS A 280 2.04 -25.09 -5.09
C HIS A 280 3.05 -24.36 -5.98
N PHE A 281 2.92 -24.47 -7.30
CA PHE A 281 3.74 -23.70 -8.25
C PHE A 281 3.53 -22.19 -8.08
N LEU A 282 2.28 -21.71 -8.01
CA LEU A 282 1.95 -20.29 -7.83
C LEU A 282 2.55 -19.72 -6.53
N THR A 283 2.41 -20.44 -5.41
CA THR A 283 2.99 -20.04 -4.13
C THR A 283 4.52 -20.02 -4.19
N SER A 284 5.14 -21.02 -4.83
CA SER A 284 6.59 -21.10 -4.97
C SER A 284 7.14 -19.97 -5.84
N CYS A 285 6.42 -19.54 -6.88
CA CYS A 285 6.80 -18.37 -7.68
C CYS A 285 6.90 -17.09 -6.83
N ARG A 286 6.02 -16.92 -5.84
CA ARG A 286 5.98 -15.73 -4.98
C ARG A 286 7.03 -15.75 -3.87
N SER A 287 7.38 -16.93 -3.34
CA SER A 287 8.22 -17.06 -2.14
C SER A 287 9.65 -17.52 -2.42
N ALA A 288 9.89 -18.30 -3.48
CA ALA A 288 11.18 -18.92 -3.74
C ALA A 288 12.10 -18.07 -4.64
N LEU A 289 11.53 -17.14 -5.41
CA LEU A 289 12.23 -16.33 -6.41
C LEU A 289 12.40 -14.87 -5.95
N SER A 290 13.41 -14.20 -6.50
CA SER A 290 13.62 -12.77 -6.28
C SER A 290 12.66 -11.93 -7.14
N LYS A 291 12.38 -10.68 -6.72
CA LYS A 291 11.46 -9.77 -7.45
C LYS A 291 11.84 -9.56 -8.92
N GLN A 292 13.14 -9.61 -9.24
CA GLN A 292 13.63 -9.45 -10.61
C GLN A 292 13.22 -10.63 -11.52
N LEU A 293 13.19 -11.85 -10.97
CA LEU A 293 12.79 -13.07 -11.68
C LEU A 293 11.27 -13.22 -11.83
N HIS A 294 10.47 -12.43 -11.11
CA HIS A 294 9.01 -12.44 -11.25
C HIS A 294 8.56 -12.09 -12.67
N SER A 295 9.29 -11.20 -13.35
CA SER A 295 9.09 -10.87 -14.77
C SER A 295 9.19 -12.11 -15.67
N CYS A 296 10.11 -13.03 -15.38
CA CYS A 296 10.33 -14.25 -16.14
C CYS A 296 9.31 -15.35 -15.83
N CYS A 297 8.71 -15.33 -14.63
CA CYS A 297 7.62 -16.24 -14.26
C CYS A 297 6.25 -15.81 -14.78
N ALA A 298 6.03 -14.51 -14.98
CA ALA A 298 4.74 -13.99 -15.44
C ALA A 298 4.22 -14.66 -16.73
N PRO A 299 5.04 -14.92 -17.78
CA PRO A 299 4.61 -15.66 -18.96
C PRO A 299 4.10 -17.08 -18.66
N ILE A 300 4.68 -17.77 -17.68
CA ILE A 300 4.25 -19.12 -17.28
C ILE A 300 2.85 -19.07 -16.66
N VAL A 301 2.63 -18.11 -15.74
CA VAL A 301 1.33 -17.93 -15.08
C VAL A 301 0.28 -17.45 -16.09
N LEU A 302 0.67 -16.59 -17.03
CA LEU A 302 -0.19 -16.18 -18.15
C LEU A 302 -0.64 -17.38 -18.98
N GLU A 303 0.25 -18.34 -19.27
CA GLU A 303 -0.12 -19.56 -19.99
C GLU A 303 -1.13 -20.39 -19.19
N PHE A 304 -0.96 -20.53 -17.87
CA PHE A 304 -1.99 -21.16 -17.02
C PHE A 304 -3.34 -20.44 -17.13
N CYS A 305 -3.36 -19.11 -17.09
CA CYS A 305 -4.59 -18.33 -17.26
C CYS A 305 -5.24 -18.58 -18.63
N LYS A 306 -4.46 -18.54 -19.72
CA LYS A 306 -4.95 -18.78 -21.09
C LYS A 306 -5.54 -20.17 -21.27
N LEU A 307 -4.88 -21.19 -20.71
CA LEU A 307 -5.32 -22.58 -20.79
C LEU A 307 -6.56 -22.83 -19.93
N LEU A 308 -6.62 -22.30 -18.70
CA LEU A 308 -7.77 -22.48 -17.82
C LEU A 308 -9.01 -21.73 -18.32
N ARG A 309 -8.85 -20.50 -18.83
CA ARG A 309 -9.94 -19.67 -19.39
C ARG A 309 -10.70 -20.38 -20.51
N LYS A 310 -10.02 -21.20 -21.32
CA LYS A 310 -10.65 -21.93 -22.45
C LYS A 310 -11.54 -23.09 -22.02
N VAL A 311 -11.41 -23.57 -20.79
CA VAL A 311 -11.96 -24.87 -20.39
C VAL A 311 -12.95 -24.76 -19.23
N VAL A 312 -12.81 -23.75 -18.37
CA VAL A 312 -13.69 -23.56 -17.21
C VAL A 312 -14.07 -22.09 -17.09
N ASN A 313 -15.37 -21.79 -17.18
CA ASN A 313 -15.89 -20.49 -16.80
C ASN A 313 -16.00 -20.45 -15.27
N GLU A 314 -15.39 -19.43 -14.64
CA GLU A 314 -15.46 -19.17 -13.19
C GLU A 314 -14.90 -20.31 -12.29
N ASP A 315 -13.60 -20.59 -12.39
CA ASP A 315 -12.89 -21.51 -11.49
C ASP A 315 -12.05 -20.79 -10.44
N SER A 316 -12.15 -21.22 -9.17
CA SER A 316 -11.29 -20.78 -8.07
C SER A 316 -9.78 -20.88 -8.38
N LEU A 317 -9.37 -21.86 -9.19
CA LEU A 317 -7.98 -22.02 -9.61
C LEU A 317 -7.58 -20.97 -10.64
N TYR A 318 -8.46 -20.66 -11.59
CA TYR A 318 -8.24 -19.59 -12.57
C TYR A 318 -8.09 -18.23 -11.88
N ALA A 319 -8.98 -17.90 -10.93
CA ALA A 319 -8.85 -16.70 -10.12
C ALA A 319 -7.51 -16.64 -9.35
N SER A 320 -7.05 -17.79 -8.83
CA SER A 320 -5.75 -17.87 -8.14
C SER A 320 -4.55 -17.64 -9.07
N CYS A 321 -4.61 -18.17 -10.30
CA CYS A 321 -3.62 -17.89 -11.35
C CYS A 321 -3.63 -16.40 -11.72
N ARG A 322 -4.81 -15.83 -11.98
CA ARG A 322 -5.01 -14.41 -12.32
C ARG A 322 -4.45 -13.48 -11.24
N SER A 323 -4.80 -13.71 -9.98
CA SER A 323 -4.24 -12.93 -8.86
C SER A 323 -2.73 -13.09 -8.70
N THR A 324 -2.18 -14.28 -8.99
CA THR A 324 -0.72 -14.47 -8.98
C THR A 324 -0.04 -13.71 -10.09
N LEU A 325 -0.61 -13.72 -11.29
CA LEU A 325 -0.09 -12.96 -12.42
C LEU A 325 -0.06 -11.46 -12.11
N GLY A 326 -1.14 -10.91 -11.54
CA GLY A 326 -1.20 -9.51 -11.10
C GLY A 326 -0.07 -9.14 -10.14
N VAL A 327 0.14 -9.94 -9.09
CA VAL A 327 1.24 -9.73 -8.12
C VAL A 327 2.61 -9.78 -8.80
N LEU A 328 2.84 -10.72 -9.72
CA LEU A 328 4.10 -10.83 -10.45
C LEU A 328 4.34 -9.58 -11.31
N LEU A 329 3.31 -9.09 -12.00
CA LEU A 329 3.39 -7.87 -12.81
C LEU A 329 3.66 -6.61 -11.98
N GLU A 330 2.98 -6.44 -10.83
CA GLU A 330 3.23 -5.30 -9.93
C GLU A 330 4.68 -5.29 -9.40
N SER A 331 5.19 -6.48 -9.04
CA SER A 331 6.54 -6.61 -8.48
C SER A 331 7.67 -6.41 -9.50
N ALA A 332 7.38 -6.60 -10.80
CA ALA A 332 8.35 -6.46 -11.88
C ALA A 332 8.58 -5.00 -12.32
N GLY A 333 7.85 -4.04 -11.74
CA GLY A 333 7.92 -2.62 -12.06
C GLY A 333 6.92 -2.22 -13.15
N THR A 334 6.26 -1.07 -12.95
CA THR A 334 5.09 -0.60 -13.72
C THR A 334 5.38 -0.24 -15.18
N SER A 335 6.65 -0.06 -15.56
CA SER A 335 7.02 0.26 -16.94
C SER A 335 7.26 -1.02 -17.75
N CYS A 336 6.49 -1.16 -18.83
CA CYS A 336 6.71 -2.17 -19.86
C CYS A 336 8.10 -2.02 -20.55
N ALA A 337 8.86 -0.95 -20.25
CA ALA A 337 10.25 -0.77 -20.64
C ALA A 337 11.25 -1.54 -19.77
N LEU A 338 10.88 -1.97 -18.56
CA LEU A 338 11.75 -2.74 -17.64
C LEU A 338 11.65 -4.26 -17.84
N MET A 339 10.68 -4.72 -18.63
CA MET A 339 10.62 -6.12 -19.04
C MET A 339 11.79 -6.44 -19.96
N LEU A 340 12.52 -7.53 -19.67
CA LEU A 340 13.56 -8.05 -20.57
C LEU A 340 12.98 -8.15 -22.00
N PRO A 341 13.74 -7.79 -23.06
CA PRO A 341 13.25 -7.80 -24.44
C PRO A 341 12.63 -9.14 -24.88
N GLU A 342 13.06 -10.23 -24.27
CA GLU A 342 12.55 -11.59 -24.47
C GLU A 342 11.19 -11.81 -23.80
N VAL A 343 10.98 -11.29 -22.59
CA VAL A 343 9.71 -11.33 -21.84
C VAL A 343 8.68 -10.39 -22.46
N LYS A 344 9.11 -9.22 -22.95
CA LYS A 344 8.26 -8.25 -23.66
C LYS A 344 7.64 -8.83 -24.94
N ARG A 345 8.23 -9.88 -25.53
CA ARG A 345 7.64 -10.61 -26.66
C ARG A 345 6.60 -11.65 -26.25
N LEU A 346 6.58 -12.08 -24.99
CA LEU A 346 5.75 -13.18 -24.50
C LEU A 346 4.43 -12.72 -23.88
N ILE A 347 4.40 -11.51 -23.30
CA ILE A 347 3.18 -10.88 -22.81
C ILE A 347 2.84 -9.72 -23.74
N VAL A 348 1.83 -9.91 -24.59
CA VAL A 348 1.35 -8.83 -25.46
C VAL A 348 0.29 -8.01 -24.74
N MET A 349 0.16 -6.73 -25.09
CA MET A 349 -0.81 -5.81 -24.48
C MET A 349 -2.25 -6.32 -24.58
N GLN A 350 -2.62 -7.00 -25.67
CA GLN A 350 -3.92 -7.64 -25.83
C GLN A 350 -4.22 -8.66 -24.72
N ASP A 351 -3.19 -9.38 -24.24
CA ASP A 351 -3.36 -10.34 -23.16
C ASP A 351 -3.73 -9.62 -21.87
N ILE A 352 -3.02 -8.54 -21.52
CA ILE A 352 -3.30 -7.71 -20.34
C ILE A 352 -4.70 -7.10 -20.44
N PHE A 353 -5.01 -6.51 -21.60
CA PHE A 353 -6.29 -5.88 -21.85
C PHE A 353 -7.46 -6.85 -21.66
N SER A 354 -7.32 -8.11 -22.09
CA SER A 354 -8.36 -9.12 -21.89
C SER A 354 -8.71 -9.38 -20.41
N PHE A 355 -7.74 -9.25 -19.49
CA PHE A 355 -8.00 -9.35 -18.05
C PHE A 355 -8.66 -8.08 -17.52
N VAL A 356 -8.26 -6.91 -18.01
CA VAL A 356 -8.89 -5.63 -17.63
C VAL A 356 -10.36 -5.61 -18.03
N SER A 357 -10.70 -6.04 -19.26
CA SER A 357 -12.10 -6.15 -19.71
C SER A 357 -12.90 -7.14 -18.89
N GLU A 358 -12.39 -8.36 -18.68
CA GLU A 358 -13.06 -9.38 -17.87
C GLU A 358 -13.33 -8.88 -16.44
N LEU A 359 -12.34 -8.25 -15.80
CA LEU A 359 -12.47 -7.73 -14.45
C LEU A 359 -13.38 -6.49 -14.39
N ALA A 360 -13.36 -5.65 -15.42
CA ALA A 360 -14.30 -4.54 -15.53
C ALA A 360 -15.75 -5.05 -15.60
N ASP A 361 -16.01 -6.08 -16.40
CA ASP A 361 -17.34 -6.69 -16.50
C ASP A 361 -17.79 -7.30 -15.16
N ASN A 362 -16.90 -7.99 -14.44
CA ASN A 362 -17.19 -8.52 -13.10
C ASN A 362 -17.50 -7.39 -12.11
N LEU A 363 -16.66 -6.35 -12.05
CA LEU A 363 -16.88 -5.19 -11.18
C LEU A 363 -18.17 -4.46 -11.54
N SER A 364 -18.46 -4.34 -12.82
CA SER A 364 -19.66 -3.73 -13.36
C SER A 364 -20.92 -4.48 -12.89
N ASN A 365 -20.92 -5.81 -12.94
CA ASN A 365 -22.00 -6.65 -12.41
C ASN A 365 -22.12 -6.57 -10.88
N ASP A 366 -20.99 -6.58 -10.16
CA ASP A 366 -20.97 -6.48 -8.70
C ASP A 366 -21.53 -5.14 -8.22
N LEU A 367 -21.19 -4.03 -8.89
CA LEU A 367 -21.72 -2.70 -8.60
C LEU A 367 -23.22 -2.63 -8.86
N ASP A 368 -23.72 -3.14 -9.98
CA ASP A 368 -25.17 -3.22 -10.24
C ASP A 368 -25.90 -4.02 -9.15
N SER A 369 -25.36 -5.19 -8.78
CA SER A 369 -25.95 -6.01 -7.72
C SER A 369 -25.99 -5.31 -6.35
N SER A 370 -25.04 -4.40 -6.10
CA SER A 370 -24.97 -3.57 -4.90
C SER A 370 -26.06 -2.51 -4.85
N VAL A 371 -26.54 -2.05 -6.02
CA VAL A 371 -27.66 -1.11 -6.12
C VAL A 371 -28.99 -1.84 -5.82
N ASP A 372 -29.14 -3.05 -6.35
CA ASP A 372 -30.39 -3.82 -6.29
C ASP A 372 -30.66 -4.48 -4.94
N SER A 373 -29.61 -4.88 -4.20
CA SER A 373 -29.75 -5.54 -2.90
C SER A 373 -28.74 -5.07 -1.86
N THR A 374 -29.26 -4.64 -0.71
CA THR A 374 -28.46 -4.29 0.47
C THR A 374 -27.86 -5.50 1.20
N THR A 375 -28.15 -6.73 0.74
CA THR A 375 -27.57 -7.98 1.26
C THR A 375 -26.53 -8.60 0.32
N SER A 376 -26.26 -7.97 -0.83
CA SER A 376 -25.22 -8.45 -1.75
C SER A 376 -23.82 -8.29 -1.13
N GLY A 377 -22.85 -9.10 -1.53
CA GLY A 377 -21.47 -8.99 -1.03
C GLY A 377 -20.74 -7.71 -1.47
N GLY A 378 -21.27 -7.06 -2.51
CA GLY A 378 -20.63 -5.99 -3.28
C GLY A 378 -19.35 -6.43 -3.99
N PRO A 379 -18.55 -5.47 -4.50
CA PRO A 379 -17.34 -5.78 -5.28
C PRO A 379 -16.37 -6.69 -4.54
N ILE A 380 -15.97 -7.78 -5.19
CA ILE A 380 -15.06 -8.76 -4.60
C ILE A 380 -13.65 -8.16 -4.52
N SER A 381 -13.07 -8.15 -3.31
CA SER A 381 -11.76 -7.53 -3.07
C SER A 381 -10.62 -8.10 -3.92
N SER A 382 -10.65 -9.40 -4.25
CA SER A 382 -9.66 -9.99 -5.16
C SER A 382 -9.75 -9.43 -6.57
N ASP A 383 -10.96 -9.16 -7.07
CA ASP A 383 -11.17 -8.68 -8.43
C ASP A 383 -10.80 -7.20 -8.54
N VAL A 384 -11.10 -6.39 -7.53
CA VAL A 384 -10.65 -4.99 -7.44
C VAL A 384 -9.13 -4.89 -7.41
N ARG A 385 -8.47 -5.73 -6.60
CA ARG A 385 -6.99 -5.79 -6.54
C ARG A 385 -6.40 -6.21 -7.88
N ASP A 386 -6.95 -7.25 -8.48
CA ASP A 386 -6.44 -7.76 -9.75
C ASP A 386 -6.69 -6.73 -10.88
N PHE A 387 -7.83 -6.05 -10.88
CA PHE A 387 -8.16 -5.00 -11.86
C PHE A 387 -7.10 -3.90 -11.82
N LYS A 388 -6.78 -3.40 -10.64
CA LYS A 388 -5.68 -2.45 -10.41
C LYS A 388 -4.34 -2.98 -10.94
N ALA A 389 -4.00 -4.23 -10.62
CA ALA A 389 -2.72 -4.83 -10.99
C ALA A 389 -2.53 -4.91 -12.51
N PHE A 390 -3.59 -5.20 -13.28
CA PHE A 390 -3.54 -5.23 -14.75
C PHE A 390 -3.72 -3.85 -15.41
N LEU A 391 -4.47 -2.95 -14.77
CA LEU A 391 -4.72 -1.61 -15.29
C LEU A 391 -3.45 -0.73 -15.27
N ASN A 392 -2.61 -0.83 -14.25
CA ASN A 392 -1.39 -0.04 -14.12
C ASN A 392 -0.39 -0.20 -15.28
N PRO A 393 0.02 -1.42 -15.69
CA PRO A 393 0.89 -1.60 -16.85
C PRO A 393 0.19 -1.20 -18.15
N LEU A 394 -1.12 -1.42 -18.27
CA LEU A 394 -1.90 -0.97 -19.44
C LEU A 394 -1.85 0.55 -19.59
N ARG A 395 -2.15 1.29 -18.53
CA ARG A 395 -2.08 2.76 -18.50
C ARG A 395 -0.67 3.24 -18.81
N SER A 396 0.35 2.66 -18.18
CA SER A 396 1.76 3.05 -18.40
C SER A 396 2.18 2.88 -19.87
N ALA A 397 1.77 1.79 -20.52
CA ALA A 397 2.05 1.57 -21.93
C ALA A 397 1.30 2.56 -22.85
N ILE A 398 0.08 2.98 -22.49
CA ILE A 398 -0.65 4.05 -23.20
C ILE A 398 0.08 5.40 -23.03
N LEU A 399 0.50 5.75 -21.80
CA LEU A 399 1.25 6.98 -21.49
C LEU A 399 2.55 7.09 -22.30
N GLU A 400 3.28 5.97 -22.49
CA GLU A 400 4.55 5.95 -23.23
C GLU A 400 4.39 6.21 -24.74
N GLN A 401 3.21 5.91 -25.30
CA GLN A 401 2.98 5.91 -26.76
C GLN A 401 2.13 7.08 -27.24
N VAL A 402 1.36 7.70 -26.34
CA VAL A 402 0.32 8.66 -26.67
C VAL A 402 0.57 10.00 -25.97
N ARG A 403 0.43 11.11 -26.71
CA ARG A 403 0.36 12.44 -26.09
C ARG A 403 -1.01 12.64 -25.46
N ILE A 404 -1.02 13.05 -24.19
CA ILE A 404 -2.22 13.21 -23.36
C ILE A 404 -2.52 14.70 -23.17
N PRO A 405 -3.80 15.09 -23.06
CA PRO A 405 -5.01 14.25 -23.02
C PRO A 405 -5.44 13.69 -24.40
N ILE A 406 -5.96 12.47 -24.41
CA ILE A 406 -6.48 11.78 -25.60
C ILE A 406 -7.83 12.40 -25.96
N SER A 407 -7.96 12.96 -27.17
CA SER A 407 -9.23 13.50 -27.64
C SER A 407 -10.20 12.38 -28.00
N VAL A 408 -11.48 12.49 -27.59
CA VAL A 408 -12.53 11.48 -27.86
C VAL A 408 -12.79 11.34 -29.37
N GLU A 409 -12.46 12.35 -30.17
CA GLU A 409 -12.51 12.31 -31.64
C GLU A 409 -11.18 11.86 -32.26
N TRP A 410 -10.43 10.98 -31.61
CA TRP A 410 -9.12 10.56 -32.12
C TRP A 410 -9.27 9.92 -33.50
N GLN A 411 -8.83 10.66 -34.51
CA GLN A 411 -9.40 10.55 -35.84
C GLN A 411 -8.91 9.30 -36.56
N LYS A 412 -9.87 8.56 -37.12
CA LYS A 412 -9.79 7.69 -38.30
C LYS A 412 -9.15 8.34 -39.55
N LYS A 413 -8.29 9.37 -39.42
CA LYS A 413 -7.78 10.20 -40.51
C LYS A 413 -6.28 10.13 -40.77
N ASP A 414 -5.49 9.47 -39.93
CA ASP A 414 -4.09 9.18 -40.26
C ASP A 414 -3.93 7.70 -40.60
N TYR A 415 -3.34 7.41 -41.77
CA TYR A 415 -3.12 6.06 -42.33
C TYR A 415 -2.16 5.17 -41.51
N ASN A 416 -1.88 5.53 -40.26
CA ASN A 416 -1.21 4.71 -39.27
C ASN A 416 -2.11 4.66 -38.03
N HIS A 417 -2.98 3.65 -37.94
CA HIS A 417 -3.61 3.33 -36.66
C HIS A 417 -2.50 3.18 -35.61
N PRO A 418 -2.55 3.94 -34.50
CA PRO A 418 -1.65 3.69 -33.39
C PRO A 418 -1.79 2.22 -32.99
N PRO A 419 -0.70 1.53 -32.60
CA PRO A 419 -0.86 0.25 -31.95
C PRO A 419 -1.79 0.45 -30.75
N TYR A 420 -2.82 -0.38 -30.65
CA TYR A 420 -3.81 -0.41 -29.54
C TYR A 420 -4.98 0.61 -29.57
N GLY A 421 -5.36 1.13 -30.74
CA GLY A 421 -6.48 2.09 -30.85
C GLY A 421 -7.82 1.57 -30.29
N ASP A 422 -8.17 0.33 -30.58
CA ASP A 422 -9.42 -0.28 -30.11
C ASP A 422 -9.43 -0.46 -28.59
N GLU A 423 -8.30 -0.87 -28.00
CA GLU A 423 -8.13 -1.03 -26.55
C GLU A 423 -8.25 0.31 -25.80
N ILE A 424 -7.77 1.40 -26.40
CA ILE A 424 -7.90 2.76 -25.84
C ILE A 424 -9.36 3.23 -25.87
N GLU A 425 -10.09 3.01 -26.96
CA GLU A 425 -11.52 3.34 -27.04
C GLU A 425 -12.34 2.53 -26.03
N PHE A 426 -12.04 1.23 -25.91
CA PHE A 426 -12.76 0.34 -25.01
C PHE A 426 -12.45 0.63 -23.54
N LEU A 427 -11.22 1.04 -23.20
CA LEU A 427 -10.89 1.49 -21.85
C LEU A 427 -11.68 2.75 -21.45
N HIS A 428 -11.97 3.65 -22.41
CA HIS A 428 -12.86 4.79 -22.17
C HIS A 428 -14.31 4.35 -21.93
N SER A 429 -14.78 3.33 -22.66
CA SER A 429 -16.10 2.72 -22.40
C SER A 429 -16.19 2.11 -21.00
N ILE A 430 -15.15 1.38 -20.57
CA ILE A 430 -15.05 0.81 -19.22
C ILE A 430 -15.13 1.91 -18.16
N PHE A 431 -14.40 3.02 -18.35
CA PHE A 431 -14.44 4.15 -17.42
C PHE A 431 -15.85 4.72 -17.28
N ASN A 432 -16.55 4.96 -18.39
CA ASN A 432 -17.90 5.53 -18.36
C ASN A 432 -18.91 4.60 -17.68
N ASP A 433 -18.86 3.30 -18.00
CA ASP A 433 -19.74 2.29 -17.40
C ASP A 433 -19.53 2.17 -15.89
N LEU A 434 -18.27 1.97 -15.45
CA LEU A 434 -17.95 1.83 -14.03
C LEU A 434 -18.22 3.11 -13.24
N LEU A 435 -18.00 4.30 -13.82
CA LEU A 435 -18.29 5.57 -13.15
C LEU A 435 -19.80 5.78 -12.96
N ASP A 436 -20.62 5.49 -13.97
CA ASP A 436 -22.09 5.57 -13.88
C ASP A 436 -22.63 4.61 -12.80
N LYS A 437 -22.15 3.36 -12.78
CA LYS A 437 -22.54 2.38 -11.77
C LYS A 437 -22.07 2.76 -10.37
N MET A 438 -20.84 3.28 -10.26
CA MET A 438 -20.34 3.81 -8.98
C MET A 438 -21.20 4.96 -8.48
N GLU A 439 -21.62 5.90 -9.36
CA GLU A 439 -22.53 6.98 -8.95
C GLU A 439 -23.83 6.41 -8.35
N LYS A 440 -24.45 5.43 -9.00
CA LYS A 440 -25.66 4.76 -8.49
C LYS A 440 -25.41 4.09 -7.14
N CYS A 441 -24.27 3.44 -6.95
CA CYS A 441 -23.89 2.85 -5.67
C CYS A 441 -23.73 3.91 -4.56
N LEU A 442 -23.14 5.06 -4.88
CA LEU A 442 -23.00 6.18 -3.93
C LEU A 442 -24.37 6.76 -3.56
N ILE A 443 -25.29 6.93 -4.52
CA ILE A 443 -26.68 7.34 -4.23
C ILE A 443 -27.34 6.36 -3.26
N LYS A 444 -27.20 5.05 -3.52
CA LYS A 444 -27.77 4.01 -2.65
C LYS A 444 -27.19 4.04 -1.23
N MET A 445 -25.91 4.36 -1.11
CA MET A 445 -25.24 4.53 0.18
C MET A 445 -25.83 5.71 0.95
N GLU A 446 -26.06 6.85 0.30
CA GLU A 446 -26.76 8.02 0.85
C GLU A 446 -28.16 7.69 1.37
N GLU A 447 -28.98 6.98 0.57
CA GLU A 447 -30.32 6.52 0.97
C GLU A 447 -30.28 5.62 2.21
N SER A 448 -29.25 4.79 2.33
CA SER A 448 -29.06 3.87 3.44
C SER A 448 -28.75 4.60 4.75
N PHE A 449 -28.16 5.81 4.70
CA PHE A 449 -27.96 6.64 5.88
C PHE A 449 -29.24 7.35 6.32
N ALA A 450 -30.06 7.82 5.38
CA ALA A 450 -31.31 8.52 5.67
C ALA A 450 -32.34 7.62 6.40
N THR A 451 -32.31 6.31 6.14
CA THR A 451 -33.26 5.34 6.72
C THR A 451 -32.87 4.81 8.10
N ARG A 452 -31.61 4.99 8.55
CA ARG A 452 -31.06 4.40 9.79
C ARG A 452 -31.13 5.29 11.03
N GLY A 453 -31.97 6.33 11.04
CA GLY A 453 -32.18 7.14 12.24
C GLY A 453 -32.87 6.35 13.36
N SER A 454 -32.11 5.61 14.20
CA SER A 454 -32.39 5.22 15.61
C SER A 454 -31.91 3.83 16.08
N SER A 455 -31.22 3.02 15.27
CA SER A 455 -30.71 1.71 15.74
C SER A 455 -29.22 1.50 15.45
N GLU A 456 -28.41 1.44 16.52
CA GLU A 456 -26.96 1.18 16.57
C GLU A 456 -26.58 -0.27 16.19
N GLY A 457 -27.05 -0.75 15.03
CA GLY A 457 -26.61 -2.01 14.44
C GLY A 457 -25.68 -1.76 13.25
N GLU A 458 -24.37 -1.83 13.47
CA GLU A 458 -23.33 -1.77 12.43
C GLU A 458 -23.38 -2.99 11.49
N PHE A 459 -24.41 -3.09 10.65
CA PHE A 459 -24.30 -3.86 9.42
C PHE A 459 -23.53 -3.01 8.41
N LEU A 460 -22.19 -3.09 8.47
CA LEU A 460 -21.30 -2.60 7.41
C LEU A 460 -21.44 -3.54 6.20
N HIS A 461 -21.84 -2.98 5.07
CA HIS A 461 -21.78 -3.69 3.80
C HIS A 461 -20.31 -3.89 3.43
N SER A 462 -19.81 -5.13 3.43
CA SER A 462 -18.40 -5.45 3.18
C SER A 462 -17.89 -4.84 1.86
N GLY A 463 -18.75 -4.77 0.85
CA GLY A 463 -18.43 -4.22 -0.47
C GLY A 463 -18.06 -2.72 -0.49
N TRP A 464 -18.55 -1.90 0.45
CA TRP A 464 -18.27 -0.45 0.45
C TRP A 464 -16.79 -0.15 0.68
N SER A 465 -16.07 -1.05 1.37
CA SER A 465 -14.63 -0.94 1.58
C SER A 465 -13.83 -0.86 0.28
N GLN A 466 -14.38 -1.36 -0.83
CA GLN A 466 -13.70 -1.37 -2.13
C GLN A 466 -13.97 -0.11 -2.96
N TYR A 467 -14.97 0.71 -2.63
CA TYR A 467 -15.38 1.84 -3.47
C TYR A 467 -14.28 2.90 -3.61
N LEU A 468 -13.54 3.20 -2.53
CA LEU A 468 -12.41 4.13 -2.61
C LEU A 468 -11.30 3.64 -3.55
N VAL A 469 -11.05 2.33 -3.57
CA VAL A 469 -10.04 1.73 -4.46
C VAL A 469 -10.49 1.84 -5.91
N ILE A 470 -11.76 1.50 -6.20
CA ILE A 470 -12.33 1.63 -7.55
C ILE A 470 -12.30 3.09 -8.01
N LEU A 471 -12.74 4.04 -7.18
CA LEU A 471 -12.71 5.48 -7.48
C LEU A 471 -11.29 5.98 -7.77
N LYS A 472 -10.29 5.49 -7.04
CA LYS A 472 -8.89 5.82 -7.30
C LYS A 472 -8.43 5.35 -8.68
N GLU A 473 -8.79 4.12 -9.07
CA GLU A 473 -8.45 3.59 -10.39
C GLU A 473 -9.19 4.34 -11.51
N LEU A 474 -10.46 4.72 -11.29
CA LEU A 474 -11.23 5.55 -12.22
C LEU A 474 -10.65 6.96 -12.39
N ASN A 475 -10.20 7.62 -11.31
CA ASN A 475 -9.44 8.87 -11.39
C ASN A 475 -8.15 8.68 -12.22
N GLY A 476 -7.54 7.51 -12.09
CA GLY A 476 -6.38 7.17 -12.88
C GLY A 476 -6.66 7.09 -14.39
N ILE A 477 -7.79 6.49 -14.77
CA ILE A 477 -8.21 6.39 -16.17
C ILE A 477 -8.68 7.74 -16.70
N SER A 478 -9.38 8.54 -15.90
CA SER A 478 -9.94 9.84 -16.30
C SER A 478 -8.86 10.81 -16.80
N LYS A 479 -7.66 10.78 -16.20
CA LYS A 479 -6.49 11.57 -16.60
C LYS A 479 -5.96 11.25 -18.01
N LEU A 480 -6.38 10.13 -18.62
CA LEU A 480 -5.97 9.79 -19.98
C LEU A 480 -6.80 10.51 -21.04
N TYR A 481 -8.06 10.83 -20.77
CA TYR A 481 -9.02 11.29 -21.79
C TYR A 481 -9.45 12.74 -21.57
N GLN A 482 -9.60 13.46 -22.66
CA GLN A 482 -10.06 14.84 -22.64
C GLN A 482 -11.51 14.91 -22.13
N GLY A 483 -11.74 15.68 -21.06
CA GLY A 483 -13.05 15.88 -20.44
C GLY A 483 -13.47 14.82 -19.42
N ALA A 484 -12.84 13.66 -19.40
CA ALA A 484 -13.17 12.58 -18.46
C ALA A 484 -12.82 12.94 -17.00
N GLU A 485 -11.73 13.68 -16.77
CA GLU A 485 -11.36 14.15 -15.43
C GLU A 485 -12.44 15.08 -14.85
N GLU A 486 -12.96 16.02 -15.64
CA GLU A 486 -14.05 16.91 -15.19
C GLU A 486 -15.34 16.13 -14.92
N GLN A 487 -15.66 15.14 -15.76
CA GLN A 487 -16.80 14.25 -15.53
C GLN A 487 -16.67 13.47 -14.22
N PHE A 488 -15.49 12.88 -13.97
CA PHE A 488 -15.20 12.16 -12.74
C PHE A 488 -15.37 13.04 -11.50
N TRP A 489 -14.78 14.24 -11.50
CA TRP A 489 -14.88 15.16 -10.37
C TRP A 489 -16.30 15.72 -10.19
N MET A 490 -17.04 15.95 -11.28
CA MET A 490 -18.45 16.34 -11.20
C MET A 490 -19.31 15.29 -10.48
N VAL A 491 -19.12 14.00 -10.75
CA VAL A 491 -19.81 12.92 -10.01
C VAL A 491 -19.47 12.98 -8.53
N LEU A 492 -18.19 13.12 -8.16
CA LEU A 492 -17.78 13.21 -6.76
C LEU A 492 -18.28 14.47 -6.05
N ARG A 493 -18.37 15.61 -6.74
CA ARG A 493 -19.00 16.84 -6.22
C ARG A 493 -20.48 16.60 -5.88
N ASN A 494 -21.20 15.93 -6.77
CA ASN A 494 -22.62 15.62 -6.59
C ASN A 494 -22.85 14.58 -5.48
N ARG A 495 -21.89 13.68 -5.25
CA ARG A 495 -21.94 12.60 -4.23
C ARG A 495 -21.00 12.85 -3.06
N LYS A 496 -20.79 14.12 -2.70
CA LYS A 496 -19.88 14.56 -1.64
C LYS A 496 -20.11 13.84 -0.31
N SER A 497 -21.36 13.69 0.12
CA SER A 497 -21.68 13.05 1.40
C SER A 497 -21.27 11.58 1.46
N SER A 498 -21.53 10.81 0.39
CA SER A 498 -21.10 9.41 0.30
C SER A 498 -19.58 9.29 0.29
N LEU A 499 -18.89 10.14 -0.49
CA LEU A 499 -17.43 10.14 -0.54
C LEU A 499 -16.82 10.43 0.83
N CYS A 500 -17.32 11.45 1.54
CA CYS A 500 -16.84 11.80 2.88
C CYS A 500 -17.05 10.66 3.88
N ALA A 501 -18.22 10.00 3.84
CA ALA A 501 -18.49 8.83 4.66
C ALA A 501 -17.57 7.63 4.33
N LEU A 502 -17.23 7.42 3.06
CA LEU A 502 -16.27 6.40 2.65
C LEU A 502 -14.88 6.69 3.20
N ILE A 503 -14.41 7.93 3.10
CA ILE A 503 -13.09 8.35 3.59
C ILE A 503 -12.97 8.06 5.08
N ILE A 504 -13.90 8.56 5.90
CA ILE A 504 -13.84 8.45 7.36
C ILE A 504 -13.88 6.98 7.83
N ARG A 505 -14.60 6.11 7.11
CA ARG A 505 -14.82 4.72 7.53
C ARG A 505 -13.79 3.74 7.01
N PHE A 506 -13.29 3.94 5.80
CA PHE A 506 -12.54 2.91 5.08
C PHE A 506 -11.13 3.32 4.67
N ALA A 507 -10.79 4.61 4.69
CA ALA A 507 -9.43 5.03 4.39
C ALA A 507 -8.46 4.50 5.46
N LYS A 508 -7.34 3.93 5.02
CA LYS A 508 -6.27 3.46 5.92
C LYS A 508 -5.02 4.31 5.74
N ARG A 509 -4.19 4.36 6.78
CA ARG A 509 -2.94 5.13 6.75
C ARG A 509 -1.98 4.74 5.62
N ASN A 510 -1.93 3.45 5.28
CA ASN A 510 -1.07 2.94 4.20
C ASN A 510 -1.67 3.14 2.79
N ASP A 511 -2.91 3.61 2.70
CA ASP A 511 -3.54 3.90 1.43
C ASP A 511 -3.08 5.26 0.90
N ASP A 512 -2.74 5.31 -0.37
CA ASP A 512 -2.44 6.58 -1.04
C ASP A 512 -3.74 7.27 -1.46
N ASN A 513 -4.34 8.00 -0.52
CA ASN A 513 -5.57 8.78 -0.70
C ASN A 513 -5.31 10.28 -0.89
N ARG A 514 -4.05 10.69 -1.10
CA ARG A 514 -3.65 12.10 -1.24
C ARG A 514 -4.28 12.80 -2.45
N TRP A 515 -4.61 12.03 -3.48
CA TRP A 515 -5.29 12.52 -4.68
C TRP A 515 -6.65 13.18 -4.39
N LEU A 516 -7.33 12.80 -3.29
CA LEU A 516 -8.58 13.43 -2.86
C LEU A 516 -8.38 14.85 -2.31
N LEU A 517 -7.17 15.14 -1.81
CA LEU A 517 -6.81 16.43 -1.23
C LEU A 517 -6.44 17.47 -2.30
N GLU A 518 -6.22 17.03 -3.55
CA GLU A 518 -6.03 17.91 -4.71
C GLU A 518 -7.33 18.69 -5.03
N HIS A 519 -8.50 18.13 -4.70
CA HIS A 519 -9.82 18.69 -4.98
C HIS A 519 -10.65 18.88 -3.69
N LYS A 520 -10.39 19.98 -2.99
CA LYS A 520 -11.00 20.28 -1.68
C LYS A 520 -12.52 20.45 -1.73
N ASP A 521 -13.07 20.80 -2.88
CA ASP A 521 -14.51 20.98 -3.12
C ASP A 521 -15.31 19.69 -2.95
N VAL A 522 -14.73 18.52 -3.24
CA VAL A 522 -15.38 17.21 -3.08
C VAL A 522 -15.31 16.63 -1.67
N THR A 523 -14.53 17.23 -0.77
CA THR A 523 -14.36 16.76 0.61
C THR A 523 -14.92 17.77 1.60
N ASP A 524 -15.34 17.30 2.77
CA ASP A 524 -15.67 18.15 3.92
C ASP A 524 -14.49 18.26 4.88
N PHE A 525 -14.63 19.15 5.87
CA PHE A 525 -13.61 19.34 6.91
C PHE A 525 -13.20 18.03 7.57
N GLU A 526 -14.17 17.20 7.94
CA GLU A 526 -13.89 15.98 8.70
C GLU A 526 -13.07 14.98 7.89
N SER A 527 -13.41 14.82 6.61
CA SER A 527 -12.66 13.95 5.70
C SER A 527 -11.24 14.46 5.47
N ARG A 528 -11.06 15.77 5.28
CA ARG A 528 -9.73 16.39 5.12
C ARG A 528 -8.92 16.27 6.39
N ARG A 529 -9.51 16.54 7.56
CA ARG A 529 -8.88 16.32 8.86
C ARG A 529 -8.45 14.87 9.02
N HIS A 530 -9.35 13.92 8.75
CA HIS A 530 -9.06 12.49 8.87
C HIS A 530 -7.87 12.07 7.99
N LEU A 531 -7.89 12.45 6.71
CA LEU A 531 -6.79 12.19 5.77
C LEU A 531 -5.47 12.84 6.22
N ALA A 532 -5.51 14.10 6.66
CA ALA A 532 -4.34 14.82 7.15
C ALA A 532 -3.78 14.18 8.42
N MET A 533 -4.63 13.78 9.37
CA MET A 533 -4.20 13.13 10.61
C MET A 533 -3.57 11.76 10.38
N MET A 534 -3.95 11.05 9.31
CA MET A 534 -3.27 9.83 8.90
C MET A 534 -1.85 10.07 8.38
N MET A 535 -1.50 11.29 7.96
CA MET A 535 -0.15 11.62 7.51
C MET A 535 0.86 11.71 8.67
N PHE A 536 0.40 11.86 9.92
CA PHE A 536 1.27 11.82 11.11
C PHE A 536 1.65 10.39 11.49
N PRO A 537 2.85 10.18 12.07
CA PRO A 537 3.23 8.89 12.62
C PRO A 537 2.27 8.48 13.75
N GLU A 538 2.14 7.17 13.94
CA GLU A 538 1.36 6.62 15.04
C GLU A 538 2.14 6.84 16.34
N VAL A 539 1.52 7.56 17.29
CA VAL A 539 2.09 7.72 18.63
C VAL A 539 2.07 6.34 19.29
N LYS A 540 3.24 5.85 19.72
CA LYS A 540 3.33 4.54 20.37
C LYS A 540 2.68 4.64 21.76
N GLU A 541 1.92 3.61 22.13
CA GLU A 541 1.34 3.51 23.48
C GLU A 541 2.34 2.94 24.51
N ASP A 542 3.48 2.41 24.02
CA ASP A 542 4.54 1.87 24.85
C ASP A 542 5.28 3.00 25.59
N TYR A 543 4.94 3.16 26.88
CA TYR A 543 5.49 4.20 27.76
C TYR A 543 7.02 4.20 27.86
N ASP A 544 7.68 3.05 27.64
CA ASP A 544 9.14 2.90 27.73
C ASP A 544 9.91 3.60 26.60
N GLU A 545 9.24 4.00 25.51
CA GLU A 545 9.87 4.67 24.36
C GLU A 545 9.48 6.16 24.23
N LEU A 546 8.69 6.70 25.16
CA LEU A 546 8.24 8.10 25.11
C LEU A 546 9.37 9.07 25.44
N HIS A 547 9.31 10.27 24.83
CA HIS A 547 10.20 11.37 25.17
C HIS A 547 9.81 11.97 26.52
N GLU A 548 10.59 11.66 27.56
CA GLU A 548 10.33 12.08 28.94
C GLU A 548 10.71 13.56 29.19
N MET A 549 9.80 14.28 29.84
CA MET A 549 9.94 15.69 30.17
C MET A 549 9.56 15.92 31.64
N LEU A 550 10.51 16.44 32.41
CA LEU A 550 10.31 16.82 33.82
C LEU A 550 10.54 18.32 33.98
N ILE A 551 9.46 19.08 34.17
CA ILE A 551 9.47 20.56 34.08
C ILE A 551 9.05 21.22 35.40
N ASP A 552 9.77 22.27 35.80
CA ASP A 552 9.34 23.21 36.84
C ASP A 552 8.30 24.21 36.31
N ARG A 553 7.13 24.33 36.96
CA ARG A 553 6.10 25.31 36.59
C ARG A 553 6.64 26.74 36.55
N SER A 554 7.59 27.09 37.41
CA SER A 554 8.19 28.43 37.47
C SER A 554 9.12 28.74 36.29
N GLN A 555 9.63 27.70 35.61
CA GLN A 555 10.55 27.80 34.47
C GLN A 555 9.95 27.15 33.21
N LEU A 556 8.62 27.10 33.12
CA LEU A 556 7.87 26.35 32.10
C LEU A 556 8.42 26.53 30.68
N LEU A 557 8.57 27.77 30.22
CA LEU A 557 8.96 28.05 28.83
C LEU A 557 10.44 27.71 28.57
N ALA A 558 11.33 28.01 29.52
CA ALA A 558 12.76 27.78 29.38
C ALA A 558 13.08 26.28 29.40
N GLU A 559 12.52 25.52 30.35
CA GLU A 559 12.75 24.07 30.41
C GLU A 559 12.07 23.34 29.23
N SER A 560 10.86 23.76 28.82
CA SER A 560 10.22 23.20 27.61
C SER A 560 11.08 23.39 26.36
N PHE A 561 11.73 24.56 26.23
CA PHE A 561 12.62 24.86 25.11
C PHE A 561 13.81 23.88 25.07
N GLU A 562 14.46 23.63 26.21
CA GLU A 562 15.61 22.72 26.28
C GLU A 562 15.26 21.28 25.87
N TYR A 563 14.10 20.77 26.30
CA TYR A 563 13.66 19.41 25.93
C TYR A 563 13.30 19.31 24.44
N ILE A 564 12.59 20.27 23.86
CA ILE A 564 11.98 20.12 22.53
C ILE A 564 12.83 20.69 21.38
N ALA A 565 13.52 21.82 21.60
CA ALA A 565 14.13 22.59 20.51
C ALA A 565 15.21 21.79 19.75
N ARG A 566 15.97 20.96 20.47
CA ARG A 566 17.10 20.18 19.93
C ARG A 566 16.89 18.67 19.99
N ALA A 567 15.71 18.20 20.40
CA ALA A 567 15.37 16.78 20.39
C ALA A 567 15.40 16.20 18.96
N ASP A 568 15.74 14.92 18.88
CA ASP A 568 15.69 14.16 17.63
C ASP A 568 14.22 13.95 17.20
N PRO A 569 13.88 14.14 15.90
CA PRO A 569 12.51 13.97 15.43
C PRO A 569 11.95 12.56 15.68
N GLU A 570 12.75 11.50 15.61
CA GLU A 570 12.26 10.12 15.83
C GLU A 570 11.84 9.92 17.29
N SER A 571 12.59 10.50 18.23
CA SER A 571 12.22 10.51 19.65
C SER A 571 10.91 11.25 19.90
N LEU A 572 10.71 12.40 19.26
CA LEU A 572 9.47 13.17 19.38
C LEU A 572 8.28 12.44 18.74
N HIS A 573 8.49 11.71 17.63
CA HIS A 573 7.44 10.92 16.98
C HIS A 573 6.99 9.71 17.80
N ALA A 574 7.82 9.20 18.71
CA ALA A 574 7.44 8.11 19.61
C ALA A 574 6.32 8.52 20.57
N GLY A 575 6.22 9.81 20.89
CA GLY A 575 5.25 10.39 21.82
C GLY A 575 5.94 11.10 22.99
N LEU A 576 5.15 11.78 23.82
CA LEU A 576 5.64 12.57 24.95
C LEU A 576 5.16 11.99 26.29
N PHE A 577 6.05 11.93 27.27
CA PHE A 577 5.73 11.68 28.67
C PHE A 577 6.03 12.95 29.49
N MET A 578 5.04 13.46 30.21
CA MET A 578 5.11 14.77 30.85
C MET A 578 4.84 14.69 32.36
N GLU A 579 5.73 15.27 33.17
CA GLU A 579 5.64 15.38 34.62
C GLU A 579 6.05 16.78 35.10
N PHE A 580 5.30 17.36 36.05
CA PHE A 580 5.70 18.58 36.74
C PHE A 580 6.50 18.26 38.01
N LYS A 581 7.60 18.97 38.24
CA LYS A 581 8.45 18.74 39.41
C LYS A 581 7.66 18.91 40.70
N ASN A 582 7.79 17.93 41.60
CA ASN A 582 7.12 17.87 42.90
C ASN A 582 5.60 17.66 42.83
N GLU A 583 5.06 17.20 41.70
CA GLU A 583 3.66 16.82 41.54
C GLU A 583 3.55 15.30 41.30
N GLU A 584 2.54 14.66 41.90
CA GLU A 584 2.31 13.22 41.70
C GLU A 584 1.50 12.92 40.42
N ALA A 585 0.89 13.95 39.83
CA ALA A 585 0.03 13.80 38.66
C ALA A 585 0.87 13.54 37.40
N THR A 586 0.52 12.46 36.68
CA THR A 586 1.10 12.10 35.39
C THR A 586 0.02 11.67 34.40
N GLY A 587 0.39 11.56 33.12
CA GLY A 587 -0.45 11.00 32.07
C GLY A 587 -1.07 12.04 31.10
N PRO A 588 -2.04 11.61 30.26
CA PRO A 588 -2.53 12.41 29.13
C PRO A 588 -3.14 13.77 29.51
N GLY A 589 -3.74 13.89 30.70
CA GLY A 589 -4.29 15.16 31.20
C GLY A 589 -3.20 16.19 31.50
N VAL A 590 -2.09 15.76 32.09
CA VAL A 590 -0.92 16.60 32.38
C VAL A 590 -0.24 17.04 31.08
N LEU A 591 -0.16 16.16 30.09
CA LEU A 591 0.34 16.51 28.77
C LEU A 591 -0.53 17.59 28.09
N ARG A 592 -1.87 17.45 28.13
CA ARG A 592 -2.80 18.47 27.60
C ARG A 592 -2.65 19.81 28.32
N GLU A 593 -2.49 19.78 29.64
CA GLU A 593 -2.23 20.97 30.44
C GLU A 593 -0.91 21.64 30.03
N TRP A 594 0.18 20.86 29.91
CA TRP A 594 1.47 21.39 29.48
C TRP A 594 1.37 22.07 28.11
N PHE A 595 0.74 21.44 27.12
CA PHE A 595 0.50 22.04 25.81
C PHE A 595 -0.26 23.38 25.91
N PHE A 596 -1.30 23.43 26.74
CA PHE A 596 -2.06 24.66 26.95
C PHE A 596 -1.17 25.78 27.53
N LEU A 597 -0.42 25.49 28.59
CA LEU A 597 0.42 26.47 29.29
C LEU A 597 1.59 26.93 28.42
N VAL A 598 2.28 26.01 27.73
CA VAL A 598 3.43 26.36 26.89
C VAL A 598 3.01 27.18 25.68
N CYS A 599 1.86 26.87 25.06
CA CYS A 599 1.33 27.69 23.97
C CYS A 599 0.93 29.08 24.46
N GLN A 600 0.31 29.19 25.64
CA GLN A 600 0.02 30.50 26.25
C GLN A 600 1.30 31.29 26.51
N ALA A 601 2.37 30.64 26.97
CA ALA A 601 3.67 31.28 27.16
C ALA A 601 4.30 31.73 25.84
N ILE A 602 4.27 30.90 24.78
CA ILE A 602 4.81 31.25 23.45
C ILE A 602 4.16 32.52 22.88
N PHE A 603 2.83 32.66 23.03
CA PHE A 603 2.07 33.80 22.52
C PHE A 603 1.92 34.96 23.53
N ASN A 604 2.55 34.86 24.71
CA ASN A 604 2.55 35.95 25.68
C ASN A 604 3.32 37.16 25.10
N PRO A 605 2.70 38.36 25.02
CA PRO A 605 3.37 39.58 24.55
C PRO A 605 4.67 39.91 25.28
N GLU A 606 4.82 39.48 26.55
CA GLU A 606 6.01 39.71 27.36
C GLU A 606 7.25 38.96 26.84
N ASN A 607 7.05 37.82 26.15
CA ASN A 607 8.15 37.03 25.58
C ASN A 607 8.63 37.54 24.22
N ALA A 608 8.00 38.59 23.69
CA ALA A 608 8.39 39.29 22.46
C ALA A 608 8.56 38.41 21.19
N LEU A 609 8.08 37.16 21.17
CA LEU A 609 8.15 36.27 20.02
C LEU A 609 7.06 36.58 18.98
N PHE A 610 5.83 36.80 19.45
CA PHE A 610 4.67 37.06 18.61
C PHE A 610 3.93 38.32 19.04
N VAL A 611 3.28 38.98 18.07
CA VAL A 611 2.41 40.14 18.29
C VAL A 611 1.01 39.84 17.80
N PRO A 612 -0.04 40.16 18.59
CA PRO A 612 -1.42 40.02 18.14
C PRO A 612 -1.73 41.04 17.04
N CYS A 613 -2.55 40.66 16.07
CA CYS A 613 -3.06 41.57 15.05
C CYS A 613 -3.92 42.64 15.72
N SER A 614 -3.73 43.90 15.32
CA SER A 614 -4.47 45.05 15.86
C SER A 614 -5.98 44.93 15.67
N ASN A 615 -6.40 44.28 14.57
CA ASN A 615 -7.81 44.18 14.17
C ASN A 615 -8.46 42.86 14.63
N ASP A 616 -7.65 41.86 14.99
CA ASP A 616 -8.12 40.54 15.42
C ASP A 616 -7.11 39.92 16.40
N ARG A 617 -7.39 40.04 17.70
CA ARG A 617 -6.49 39.58 18.78
C ARG A 617 -6.31 38.05 18.82
N ARG A 618 -7.03 37.30 17.97
CA ARG A 618 -6.87 35.85 17.80
C ARG A 618 -5.77 35.50 16.80
N ARG A 619 -5.31 36.48 16.00
CA ARG A 619 -4.26 36.29 15.01
C ARG A 619 -2.94 36.80 15.55
N PHE A 620 -1.90 36.02 15.36
CA PHE A 620 -0.55 36.37 15.78
C PHE A 620 0.39 36.42 14.58
N PHE A 621 1.34 37.34 14.63
CA PHE A 621 2.43 37.45 13.66
C PHE A 621 3.77 37.37 14.39
N PRO A 622 4.82 36.81 13.77
CA PRO A 622 6.18 36.92 14.28
C PRO A 622 6.49 38.37 14.55
N ASN A 623 6.93 38.67 15.77
CA ASN A 623 7.26 40.02 16.17
C ASN A 623 8.54 40.45 15.45
N PRO A 624 8.53 41.53 14.64
CA PRO A 624 9.76 42.03 14.01
C PRO A 624 10.82 42.46 15.03
N ALA A 625 10.41 42.81 16.25
CA ALA A 625 11.30 43.18 17.36
C ALA A 625 11.87 41.97 18.12
N SER A 626 11.50 40.73 17.75
CA SER A 626 12.05 39.50 18.37
C SER A 626 13.58 39.39 18.24
N ARG A 627 14.18 40.06 17.24
CA ARG A 627 15.64 40.12 17.02
C ARG A 627 16.45 40.63 18.20
N VAL A 628 15.81 41.24 19.18
CA VAL A 628 16.45 41.67 20.44
C VAL A 628 17.00 40.46 21.21
N ASP A 629 16.38 39.28 21.09
CA ASP A 629 16.87 38.03 21.65
C ASP A 629 17.73 37.28 20.61
N PRO A 630 19.00 36.93 20.89
CA PRO A 630 19.82 36.15 19.96
C PRO A 630 19.26 34.75 19.63
N LEU A 631 18.47 34.16 20.53
CA LEU A 631 17.87 32.83 20.37
C LEU A 631 16.48 32.85 19.70
N HIS A 632 15.97 34.02 19.29
CA HIS A 632 14.60 34.14 18.75
C HIS A 632 14.29 33.15 17.61
N LEU A 633 15.27 32.86 16.73
CA LEU A 633 15.09 31.89 15.64
C LEU A 633 14.95 30.45 16.15
N GLU A 634 15.69 30.08 17.19
CA GLU A 634 15.55 28.77 17.84
C GLU A 634 14.18 28.69 18.53
N TYR A 635 13.73 29.76 19.18
CA TYR A 635 12.39 29.83 19.77
C TYR A 635 11.26 29.74 18.73
N PHE A 636 11.42 30.30 17.52
CA PHE A 636 10.47 30.09 16.43
C PHE A 636 10.45 28.63 15.95
N ASN A 637 11.60 27.96 15.88
CA ASN A 637 11.67 26.54 15.56
C ASN A 637 10.98 25.69 16.64
N PHE A 638 11.29 25.96 17.91
CA PHE A 638 10.64 25.36 19.07
C PHE A 638 9.11 25.54 19.02
N ALA A 639 8.62 26.76 18.77
CA ALA A 639 7.20 27.02 18.63
C ALA A 639 6.56 26.19 17.51
N GLY A 640 7.21 26.10 16.35
CA GLY A 640 6.77 25.25 15.24
C GLY A 640 6.69 23.76 15.61
N ARG A 641 7.70 23.24 16.33
CA ARG A 641 7.72 21.86 16.84
C ARG A 641 6.58 21.60 17.83
N VAL A 642 6.36 22.51 18.78
CA VAL A 642 5.26 22.41 19.76
C VAL A 642 3.90 22.38 19.07
N ILE A 643 3.68 23.21 18.05
CA ILE A 643 2.41 23.21 17.29
C ILE A 643 2.23 21.89 16.52
N ALA A 644 3.28 21.37 15.89
CA ALA A 644 3.23 20.09 15.19
C ALA A 644 2.94 18.92 16.15
N LEU A 645 3.56 18.94 17.34
CA LEU A 645 3.31 17.97 18.40
C LEU A 645 1.88 18.07 18.94
N ALA A 646 1.34 19.28 19.12
CA ALA A 646 -0.04 19.49 19.53
C ALA A 646 -1.02 18.86 18.52
N LEU A 647 -0.79 19.07 17.22
CA LEU A 647 -1.57 18.42 16.15
C LEU A 647 -1.45 16.90 16.21
N MET A 648 -0.23 16.36 16.31
CA MET A 648 0.02 14.92 16.36
C MET A 648 -0.68 14.25 17.56
N HIS A 649 -0.66 14.89 18.73
CA HIS A 649 -1.35 14.44 19.94
C HIS A 649 -2.84 14.78 19.99
N LYS A 650 -3.42 15.39 18.93
CA LYS A 650 -4.82 15.84 18.87
C LYS A 650 -5.19 16.79 20.02
N VAL A 651 -4.25 17.62 20.46
CA VAL A 651 -4.43 18.61 21.53
C VAL A 651 -4.77 19.96 20.93
N GLN A 652 -5.88 20.53 21.38
CA GLN A 652 -6.27 21.88 21.01
C GLN A 652 -5.40 22.89 21.75
N VAL A 653 -4.81 23.81 21.01
CA VAL A 653 -3.98 24.90 21.53
C VAL A 653 -4.65 26.23 21.18
N HIS A 654 -5.01 26.99 22.21
CA HIS A 654 -5.65 28.29 22.03
C HIS A 654 -4.62 29.32 21.51
N HIS A 655 -5.05 30.20 20.60
CA HIS A 655 -4.31 31.30 19.94
C HIS A 655 -3.67 31.01 18.57
N PHE A 656 -4.43 30.44 17.64
CA PHE A 656 -3.90 30.21 16.30
C PHE A 656 -4.95 30.43 15.24
N SER A 657 -4.93 31.58 14.55
CA SER A 657 -5.73 31.70 13.34
C SER A 657 -5.10 32.64 12.32
N LYS A 658 -4.98 32.13 11.10
CA LYS A 658 -4.62 32.82 9.84
C LYS A 658 -3.22 33.40 9.66
N GLY A 659 -2.59 34.00 10.67
CA GLY A 659 -1.26 34.63 10.55
C GLY A 659 -0.14 33.65 10.18
N PHE A 660 -0.11 32.50 10.86
CA PHE A 660 0.82 31.40 10.56
C PHE A 660 0.51 30.70 9.22
N GLY A 661 -0.77 30.64 8.83
CA GLY A 661 -1.17 30.07 7.56
C GLY A 661 -0.54 30.79 6.36
N HIS A 662 -0.44 32.12 6.41
CA HIS A 662 0.30 32.89 5.39
C HIS A 662 1.80 32.57 5.36
N ILE A 663 2.42 32.29 6.51
CA ILE A 663 3.83 31.92 6.62
C ILE A 663 4.06 30.52 6.01
N LEU A 664 3.14 29.59 6.26
CA LEU A 664 3.17 28.23 5.71
C LEU A 664 2.76 28.17 4.23
N SER A 665 2.12 29.23 3.72
CA SER A 665 1.65 29.33 2.32
C SER A 665 2.66 29.99 1.38
N ASP A 666 3.76 30.59 1.90
CA ASP A 666 4.73 31.29 1.06
C ASP A 666 5.71 30.30 0.38
N SER A 667 5.92 30.51 -0.91
CA SER A 667 6.38 29.51 -1.86
C SER A 667 7.86 29.15 -1.72
N GLY A 668 8.13 27.88 -1.37
CA GLY A 668 9.45 27.25 -1.40
C GLY A 668 9.53 25.97 -0.54
N LEU A 669 8.79 25.94 0.56
CA LEU A 669 8.74 24.83 1.54
C LEU A 669 7.37 24.12 1.47
N GLN A 670 7.05 23.58 0.29
CA GLN A 670 5.80 22.86 0.06
C GLN A 670 5.77 21.53 0.83
N ASN A 671 5.31 21.56 2.08
CA ASN A 671 4.94 20.32 2.77
C ASN A 671 3.52 19.95 2.32
N SER A 672 3.38 18.79 1.66
CA SER A 672 2.12 18.23 1.14
C SER A 672 0.94 18.27 2.12
N PHE A 673 1.24 18.26 3.42
CA PHE A 673 0.26 18.37 4.50
C PHE A 673 -0.50 19.71 4.48
N PHE A 674 0.19 20.85 4.45
CA PHE A 674 -0.49 22.15 4.55
C PHE A 674 -1.23 22.55 3.27
N GLN A 675 -0.81 22.04 2.10
CA GLN A 675 -1.58 22.20 0.86
C GLN A 675 -2.91 21.45 0.90
N SER A 676 -2.97 20.33 1.62
CA SER A 676 -4.17 19.49 1.70
C SER A 676 -5.31 20.08 2.53
N LEU A 677 -5.01 21.03 3.42
CA LEU A 677 -5.97 21.64 4.34
C LEU A 677 -6.35 23.05 3.89
N GLU A 678 -7.58 23.48 4.16
CA GLU A 678 -7.96 24.90 4.11
C GLU A 678 -7.42 25.63 5.35
N LEU A 679 -7.29 26.96 5.28
CA LEU A 679 -6.82 27.75 6.42
C LEU A 679 -7.78 27.61 7.61
N GLU A 680 -9.07 27.54 7.31
CA GLU A 680 -10.16 27.33 8.24
C GLU A 680 -10.11 25.91 8.86
N ASP A 681 -9.68 24.89 8.10
CA ASP A 681 -9.52 23.53 8.62
C ASP A 681 -8.45 23.49 9.72
N LEU A 682 -7.30 24.14 9.50
CA LEU A 682 -6.21 24.19 10.49
C LEU A 682 -6.65 24.92 11.78
N ASP A 683 -7.46 25.96 11.64
CA ASP A 683 -8.06 26.68 12.78
C ASP A 683 -8.99 25.75 13.57
N TRP A 684 -9.91 25.05 12.90
CA TRP A 684 -10.79 24.09 13.55
C TRP A 684 -10.05 22.92 14.20
N MET A 685 -8.93 22.46 13.63
CA MET A 685 -8.09 21.41 14.22
C MET A 685 -7.40 21.87 15.51
N LEU A 686 -6.89 23.10 15.55
CA LEU A 686 -6.13 23.62 16.69
C LEU A 686 -7.02 24.23 17.78
N TYR A 687 -8.13 24.86 17.39
CA TYR A 687 -8.99 25.62 18.30
C TYR A 687 -10.28 24.89 18.68
N GLY A 688 -10.80 24.02 17.82
CA GLY A 688 -12.12 23.39 18.01
C GLY A 688 -13.29 24.29 17.58
N SER A 689 -14.50 23.89 17.97
CA SER A 689 -15.75 24.56 17.60
C SER A 689 -16.06 25.78 18.48
N GLU A 690 -16.46 26.89 17.86
CA GLU A 690 -17.01 28.07 18.57
C GLU A 690 -18.51 27.93 18.89
N SER A 691 -19.14 26.83 18.49
CA SER A 691 -20.55 26.60 18.74
C SER A 691 -20.84 26.60 20.25
N PRO A 692 -21.97 27.20 20.67
CA PRO A 692 -22.36 27.20 22.08
C PRO A 692 -22.54 25.76 22.57
N ILE A 693 -22.01 25.47 23.77
CA ILE A 693 -22.10 24.14 24.38
C ILE A 693 -23.57 23.79 24.62
N CYS A 694 -24.07 22.79 23.89
CA CYS A 694 -25.41 22.24 24.06
C CYS A 694 -25.45 21.34 25.30
N VAL A 695 -26.19 21.76 26.32
CA VAL A 695 -26.28 21.02 27.59
C VAL A 695 -26.99 19.67 27.42
N GLU A 696 -27.95 19.58 26.51
CA GLU A 696 -28.66 18.32 26.26
C GLU A 696 -27.76 17.30 25.54
N ASP A 697 -26.90 17.76 24.63
CA ASP A 697 -25.87 16.92 24.00
C ASP A 697 -24.82 16.47 25.02
N TRP A 698 -24.39 17.37 25.91
CA TRP A 698 -23.49 17.07 27.01
C TRP A 698 -24.07 15.96 27.91
N LYS A 699 -25.34 16.12 28.29
CA LYS A 699 -26.05 15.15 29.13
C LYS A 699 -26.19 13.80 28.44
N ALA A 700 -26.51 13.76 27.15
CA ALA A 700 -26.66 12.53 26.38
C ALA A 700 -25.36 11.71 26.27
N HIS A 701 -24.20 12.38 26.37
CA HIS A 701 -22.87 11.76 26.32
C HIS A 701 -22.23 11.54 27.71
N THR A 702 -23.03 11.66 28.79
CA THR A 702 -22.56 11.49 30.17
C THR A 702 -23.14 10.21 30.79
N GLU A 703 -22.27 9.38 31.35
CA GLU A 703 -22.60 8.20 32.14
C GLU A 703 -22.44 8.46 33.65
N TYR A 704 -23.22 7.74 34.46
CA TYR A 704 -23.29 7.95 35.91
C TYR A 704 -22.87 6.69 36.66
N ASN A 705 -21.92 6.84 37.60
CA ASN A 705 -21.38 5.74 38.39
C ASN A 705 -21.61 6.02 39.88
N GLY A 706 -22.42 5.18 40.52
CA GLY A 706 -22.84 5.38 41.92
C GLY A 706 -23.96 6.42 42.10
N TYR A 707 -24.34 7.12 41.03
CA TYR A 707 -25.57 7.89 40.91
C TYR A 707 -26.47 7.26 39.85
N ARG A 708 -27.78 7.48 39.97
CA ARG A 708 -28.78 7.21 38.93
C ARG A 708 -29.18 8.52 38.26
N GLU A 709 -29.61 8.48 37.00
CA GLU A 709 -30.02 9.68 36.26
C GLU A 709 -31.13 10.48 36.99
N ASN A 710 -32.00 9.77 37.72
CA ASN A 710 -33.12 10.35 38.46
C ASN A 710 -32.74 10.84 39.86
N ASP A 711 -31.48 10.71 40.29
CA ASP A 711 -31.07 11.17 41.61
C ASP A 711 -31.16 12.71 41.70
N PRO A 712 -31.53 13.27 42.86
CA PRO A 712 -31.67 14.71 43.03
C PRO A 712 -30.39 15.47 42.65
N GLN A 713 -29.21 14.96 43.01
CA GLN A 713 -27.93 15.59 42.71
C GLN A 713 -27.63 15.67 41.22
N ILE A 714 -27.98 14.64 40.43
CA ILE A 714 -27.80 14.65 38.96
C ILE A 714 -28.78 15.63 38.32
N THR A 715 -30.02 15.65 38.81
CA THR A 715 -31.04 16.60 38.34
C THR A 715 -30.59 18.05 38.62
N TRP A 716 -30.15 18.33 39.84
CA TRP A 716 -29.63 19.64 40.25
C TRP A 716 -28.40 20.05 39.44
N PHE A 717 -27.44 19.14 39.22
CA PHE A 717 -26.26 19.41 38.42
C PHE A 717 -26.63 19.97 37.04
N TRP A 718 -27.47 19.25 36.29
CA TRP A 718 -27.83 19.65 34.93
C TRP A 718 -28.70 20.92 34.90
N GLU A 719 -29.54 21.13 35.92
CA GLU A 719 -30.31 22.36 36.05
C GLU A 719 -29.39 23.57 36.31
N ILE A 720 -28.39 23.42 37.17
CA ILE A 720 -27.39 24.47 37.43
C ILE A 720 -26.56 24.75 36.17
N VAL A 721 -26.08 23.71 35.47
CA VAL A 721 -25.30 23.84 34.23
C VAL A 721 -26.10 24.53 33.13
N ARG A 722 -27.41 24.26 33.03
CA ARG A 722 -28.32 24.96 32.12
C ARG A 722 -28.42 26.46 32.46
N GLY A 723 -28.36 26.82 33.74
CA GLY A 723 -28.33 28.21 34.21
C GLY A 723 -26.98 28.94 34.07
N MET A 724 -25.88 28.23 33.81
CA MET A 724 -24.55 28.83 33.65
C MET A 724 -24.40 29.65 32.35
N SER A 725 -23.55 30.68 32.38
CA SER A 725 -23.13 31.40 31.18
C SER A 725 -22.28 30.52 30.26
N ALA A 726 -22.10 30.91 28.99
CA ALA A 726 -21.27 30.18 28.05
C ALA A 726 -19.82 30.01 28.55
N GLU A 727 -19.27 31.06 29.17
CA GLU A 727 -17.93 31.09 29.74
C GLU A 727 -17.82 30.17 30.95
N GLN A 728 -18.81 30.17 31.85
CA GLN A 728 -18.84 29.23 32.98
C GLN A 728 -18.91 27.78 32.53
N ARG A 729 -19.69 27.48 31.48
CA ARG A 729 -19.75 26.12 30.90
C ARG A 729 -18.40 25.69 30.31
N LYS A 730 -17.68 26.59 29.65
CA LYS A 730 -16.32 26.33 29.13
C LYS A 730 -15.34 26.05 30.26
N VAL A 731 -15.38 26.83 31.35
CA VAL A 731 -14.51 26.60 32.51
C VAL A 731 -14.84 25.27 33.18
N LEU A 732 -16.13 24.92 33.34
CA LEU A 732 -16.52 23.63 33.88
C LEU A 732 -16.08 22.45 32.99
N LEU A 733 -16.22 22.59 31.67
CA LEU A 733 -15.77 21.58 30.71
C LEU A 733 -14.26 21.39 30.82
N PHE A 734 -13.51 22.49 30.89
CA PHE A 734 -12.06 22.45 31.06
C PHE A 734 -11.66 21.81 32.39
N PHE A 735 -12.31 22.17 33.49
CA PHE A 735 -12.09 21.55 34.78
C PHE A 735 -12.31 20.02 34.73
N TRP A 736 -13.35 19.56 34.03
CA TRP A 736 -13.68 18.14 33.92
C TRP A 736 -12.73 17.37 32.98
N THR A 737 -12.34 17.96 31.85
CA THR A 737 -11.73 17.21 30.73
C THR A 737 -10.35 17.69 30.30
N SER A 738 -9.92 18.86 30.78
CA SER A 738 -8.83 19.68 30.21
C SER A 738 -9.08 20.10 28.76
N VAL A 739 -10.33 20.10 28.31
CA VAL A 739 -10.76 20.58 26.99
C VAL A 739 -11.60 21.84 27.16
N LYS A 740 -11.19 22.94 26.50
CA LYS A 740 -11.88 24.24 26.62
C LYS A 740 -12.95 24.45 25.53
N TYR A 741 -12.74 23.85 24.36
CA TYR A 741 -13.63 23.92 23.20
C TYR A 741 -13.95 22.52 22.70
N LEU A 742 -15.19 22.26 22.34
CA LEU A 742 -15.52 20.93 21.82
C LEU A 742 -14.90 20.72 20.44
N PRO A 743 -14.58 19.48 20.07
CA PRO A 743 -14.37 19.11 18.67
C PRO A 743 -15.55 19.59 17.81
N VAL A 744 -15.33 19.71 16.50
CA VAL A 744 -16.39 20.13 15.55
C VAL A 744 -17.59 19.19 15.60
N GLU A 745 -17.34 17.93 15.96
CA GLU A 745 -18.33 16.88 16.14
C GLU A 745 -19.15 16.99 17.44
N GLY A 746 -18.81 17.90 18.36
CA GLY A 746 -19.43 18.00 19.67
C GLY A 746 -18.88 16.97 20.66
N PHE A 747 -19.71 16.53 21.62
CA PHE A 747 -19.28 15.61 22.68
C PHE A 747 -18.89 14.22 22.18
N ARG A 748 -19.48 13.75 21.07
CA ARG A 748 -19.10 12.48 20.41
C ARG A 748 -17.66 12.46 19.88
N GLY A 749 -17.08 13.64 19.65
CA GLY A 749 -15.70 13.75 19.16
C GLY A 749 -14.65 13.66 20.27
N LEU A 750 -15.07 13.57 21.55
CA LEU A 750 -14.14 13.39 22.66
C LEU A 750 -13.55 11.97 22.66
N ALA A 751 -12.32 11.85 23.14
CA ALA A 751 -11.59 10.58 23.19
C ALA A 751 -12.25 9.51 24.09
N SER A 752 -13.13 9.95 24.99
CA SER A 752 -13.87 9.08 25.92
C SER A 752 -15.25 9.68 26.18
N ARG A 753 -16.21 8.83 26.56
CA ARG A 753 -17.43 9.28 27.22
C ARG A 753 -17.11 10.00 28.52
N LEU A 754 -18.04 10.86 28.92
CA LEU A 754 -17.95 11.63 30.15
C LEU A 754 -18.57 10.85 31.30
N TYR A 755 -17.95 10.92 32.47
CA TYR A 755 -18.42 10.19 33.63
C TYR A 755 -18.64 11.08 34.85
N ILE A 756 -19.76 10.89 35.54
CA ILE A 756 -20.00 11.46 36.86
C ILE A 756 -19.99 10.35 37.90
N TYR A 757 -19.07 10.47 38.86
CA TYR A 757 -18.90 9.52 39.95
C TYR A 757 -19.37 10.10 41.28
N LYS A 758 -20.08 9.27 42.05
CA LYS A 758 -20.39 9.57 43.44
C LYS A 758 -19.14 9.46 44.29
N SER A 759 -18.72 10.58 44.90
CA SER A 759 -17.64 10.56 45.89
C SER A 759 -18.14 10.13 47.27
N SER A 760 -17.31 9.38 48.00
CA SER A 760 -17.48 9.07 49.42
C SER A 760 -17.04 10.20 50.35
N ASP A 761 -16.54 11.31 49.79
CA ASP A 761 -16.05 12.45 50.56
C ASP A 761 -17.15 13.17 51.34
N PRO A 762 -16.78 13.90 52.42
CA PRO A 762 -17.70 14.78 53.13
C PRO A 762 -18.34 15.82 52.19
N HIS A 763 -19.58 16.22 52.48
CA HIS A 763 -20.36 17.12 51.61
C HIS A 763 -19.80 18.56 51.57
N GLU A 764 -18.80 18.85 52.41
CA GLU A 764 -18.07 20.12 52.45
C GLU A 764 -16.98 20.21 51.37
N ARG A 765 -16.60 19.09 50.75
CA ARG A 765 -15.60 19.07 49.67
C ARG A 765 -16.16 19.64 48.37
N LEU A 766 -15.28 20.34 47.64
CA LEU A 766 -15.53 20.74 46.27
C LEU A 766 -15.59 19.51 45.36
N PRO A 767 -16.24 19.61 44.18
CA PRO A 767 -16.11 18.60 43.15
C PRO A 767 -14.63 18.45 42.77
N SER A 768 -14.21 17.23 42.46
CA SER A 768 -12.88 16.91 41.94
C SER A 768 -13.00 16.32 40.54
N SER A 769 -11.96 16.46 39.73
CA SER A 769 -11.91 15.89 38.39
C SER A 769 -10.66 15.04 38.19
N HIS A 770 -10.81 14.00 37.38
CA HIS A 770 -9.69 13.22 36.85
C HIS A 770 -9.75 13.35 35.33
N THR A 771 -9.08 14.38 34.81
CA THR A 771 -9.17 14.79 33.42
C THR A 771 -8.63 13.73 32.44
N CYS A 772 -7.65 12.92 32.88
CA CYS A 772 -7.17 11.75 32.13
C CYS A 772 -8.30 10.77 31.78
N PHE A 773 -9.31 10.64 32.64
CA PHE A 773 -10.41 9.67 32.50
C PHE A 773 -11.77 10.32 32.27
N TYR A 774 -11.80 11.62 31.94
CA TYR A 774 -13.04 12.36 31.68
C TYR A 774 -14.05 12.19 32.82
N ARG A 775 -13.56 12.18 34.06
CA ARG A 775 -14.32 11.85 35.27
C ARG A 775 -14.49 13.08 36.15
N LEU A 776 -15.73 13.37 36.51
CA LEU A 776 -16.10 14.36 37.52
C LEU A 776 -16.65 13.63 38.75
N CYS A 777 -16.10 13.93 39.92
CA CYS A 777 -16.46 13.32 41.18
C CYS A 777 -17.07 14.38 42.09
N PHE A 778 -18.25 14.11 42.67
CA PHE A 778 -18.80 14.98 43.72
C PHE A 778 -19.61 14.20 44.77
N PRO A 779 -19.59 14.67 46.04
CA PRO A 779 -20.34 14.05 47.13
C PRO A 779 -21.85 14.33 47.01
N THR A 780 -22.64 13.66 47.84
CA THR A 780 -24.09 13.89 47.90
C THR A 780 -24.39 15.21 48.59
N TYR A 781 -24.36 16.31 47.85
CA TYR A 781 -24.74 17.61 48.42
C TYR A 781 -26.15 17.58 49.01
N PRO A 782 -26.39 18.28 50.13
CA PRO A 782 -27.67 18.23 50.84
C PRO A 782 -28.76 19.07 50.15
N SER A 783 -28.40 20.03 49.30
CA SER A 783 -29.34 20.88 48.56
C SER A 783 -28.76 21.38 47.24
N MET A 784 -29.64 21.77 46.32
CA MET A 784 -29.26 22.42 45.06
C MET A 784 -28.46 23.71 45.28
N ALA A 785 -28.83 24.51 46.29
CA ALA A 785 -28.13 25.76 46.59
C ALA A 785 -26.67 25.53 47.02
N GLU A 786 -26.43 24.48 47.82
CA GLU A 786 -25.07 24.11 48.23
C GLU A 786 -24.28 23.62 47.01
N MET A 787 -24.87 22.75 46.18
CA MET A 787 -24.23 22.29 44.95
C MET A 787 -23.87 23.45 44.01
N GLN A 788 -24.79 24.40 43.82
CA GLN A 788 -24.57 25.57 42.99
C GLN A 788 -23.43 26.43 43.53
N LYS A 789 -23.39 26.64 44.85
CA LYS A 789 -22.30 27.38 45.50
C LYS A 789 -20.94 26.71 45.23
N ARG A 790 -20.87 25.37 45.32
CA ARG A 790 -19.64 24.61 45.06
C ARG A 790 -19.23 24.63 43.59
N LEU A 791 -20.18 24.48 42.67
CA LEU A 791 -19.95 24.59 41.23
C LEU A 791 -19.52 26.01 40.80
N ASN A 792 -20.05 27.03 41.44
CA ASN A 792 -19.64 28.43 41.19
C ASN A 792 -18.18 28.67 41.57
N VAL A 793 -17.66 28.01 42.61
CA VAL A 793 -16.24 28.13 43.00
C VAL A 793 -15.33 27.55 41.91
N ILE A 794 -15.62 26.34 41.42
CA ILE A 794 -14.79 25.70 40.38
C ILE A 794 -14.94 26.34 38.99
N THR A 795 -16.00 27.13 38.76
CA THR A 795 -16.20 27.84 37.48
C THR A 795 -15.58 29.24 37.46
N LEU A 796 -14.90 29.66 38.54
CA LEU A 796 -14.01 30.82 38.52
C LEU A 796 -12.76 30.47 37.71
N GLU A 797 -12.39 31.31 36.74
CA GLU A 797 -11.32 31.01 35.77
C GLU A 797 -9.96 30.69 36.43
N HIS A 798 -9.63 31.35 37.54
CA HIS A 798 -8.39 31.11 38.30
C HIS A 798 -8.42 29.85 39.18
N VAL A 799 -9.60 29.26 39.41
CA VAL A 799 -9.78 28.01 40.20
C VAL A 799 -9.97 26.82 39.26
N GLY A 800 -10.86 26.95 38.27
CA GLY A 800 -11.16 25.89 37.32
C GLY A 800 -10.02 25.58 36.34
N CYS A 801 -9.09 26.52 36.14
CA CYS A 801 -7.87 26.32 35.37
C CYS A 801 -6.63 26.04 36.25
N SER A 802 -6.76 26.08 37.58
CA SER A 802 -5.67 25.75 38.50
C SER A 802 -5.81 24.30 38.94
N PHE A 803 -4.87 23.46 38.52
CA PHE A 803 -4.88 22.02 38.76
C PHE A 803 -4.45 21.67 40.20
N GLY A 804 -5.24 22.11 41.19
CA GLY A 804 -5.08 21.69 42.60
C GLY A 804 -4.24 22.61 43.50
N THR A 805 -4.02 23.88 43.12
CA THR A 805 -3.22 24.83 43.94
C THR A 805 -4.04 25.64 44.96
N TRP A 806 -5.13 25.09 45.53
CA TRP A 806 -5.95 25.81 46.52
C TRP A 806 -6.49 24.93 47.64
#